data_AF-A0A3P3TV58-F1
#
_entry.id   AF-A0A3P3TV58-F1
#
_cell.length_a   1.000
_cell.length_b   1.000
_cell.length_c   1.000
_cell.angle_alpha   90.00
_cell.angle_beta   90.00
_cell.angle_gamma   90.00
#
_symmetry.space_group_name_H-M   'P 1'
#
loop_
_entity.id
_entity.type
_entity.pdbx_description
1 polymer ?
#
loop_
_entity_poly.entity_id
_entity_poly.type
_entity_poly.pdbx_seq_one_letter_code
_entity_poly.pdbx_strand_id
1 'polypeptide(L)'
;MNMKIRFNDGWEFAKSGLEVVSPADLSFEPVDIPHDWLIYNTLDLYEKSIGWYRKTFTYTGSDEEVLLAFDGVYMDSTLYVNGQQIGEWKYGYSSFEHEITEALVAGNNEILLKVVFQSPNSRWYSGAGIYRNIWLKTRGRSHIVTDGIYVSTARDGDEWQVDIETELKLDRDAVLSHTLLYKGEIIQSGSQQVAAGSNDSAVILNLQKLTVPHPYLWSTEEPHLYKLVTELRHIVAEAGGSVSAPVIETVTQSVGFREIRLDPNAGFLLNGKSMKLNGVCEHHDLGALGAAFNKEALRRRLRILREMGVNAIRTAHNMPAPELMDLADEMGFLIVSEAFDMWERPKTTYDYARFFKDWAAVDVKSWVKRDRNHPSLLMWSIGNEIYDTHADERGQEITRLLMEEVRKYDPRQNARITIGSNYMPWENAQKCADIVKVAGYNYAEKYYRQHHAEHPDWIIYGSETASVVQSRGVYHFPFEQSILADDDEQCSALGNSSTSWGAKSAEACILAERDAPFSLGQFIWTGFDYIGEPTPYHTKNAYFGQIDTATFPKDSYYIYQAEWTDYRDRPMVHLFPYWDFNPGQMIDIRVCSNAPRVELICNDVTVGSHEIDHRNGQELAGWWKLPYQAGEIKAIAYDENGRVIATDVRTSFKDARQIKLTPDKESLIANGTDLIFVEITMEDEDGRVVENANNRVFVEVTGAGRLVGLDNGDSTDYDPYKGLSRRLFSGKLMAIVAAGAEPGTIRMKVSAIGMGSRTLEFAALPCPAEELQGISAHMSNRELPCVMGRLDEIPLRKIELLSRSGQHLDETKPVVEVEARLYPHNTSYKEVEWSVVNDAGIPSNLAQIEGDGHTARITALGDGAFRVRCTGKNGSDKIKLISELEFAVTGLGMAGKDPYGFISAGLYDYSRGELGNGNDRGVATSRDGETRVGFRNLDFGSHGSNEITIPIFALSSEPYPLQIWEGMPGEAGSELLADAVYRKETKWNVYQEETFHLNKRLCGITSICFVLKQKVHIKGFYFTRQNRAFAQNAAADCDHIYGDSFKIADSRVASIGNNVSLEIKEMDFTAEGATKLVVYGHSPIDKNTIHVRFSGQDGESRQQLIEFTHTDGYEVKEFPLNKVTGVQDVTFIFLPGSQFDFGWFRFER
;
A
#
# COMPACT_ATOMS: atom_id res chain seq x y z
N MET A 1 -2.69 -16.90 -46.58
CA MET A 1 -3.70 -16.16 -45.80
C MET A 1 -2.95 -15.69 -44.57
N ASN A 2 -2.99 -14.40 -44.28
CA ASN A 2 -2.26 -13.80 -43.17
C ASN A 2 -2.76 -14.43 -41.86
N MET A 3 -1.84 -14.86 -41.02
CA MET A 3 -2.13 -15.61 -39.80
C MET A 3 -1.53 -14.90 -38.59
N LYS A 4 -2.23 -15.01 -37.46
CA LYS A 4 -1.74 -14.68 -36.12
C LYS A 4 -2.02 -15.89 -35.23
N ILE A 5 -0.98 -16.55 -34.75
CA ILE A 5 -1.08 -17.72 -33.87
C ILE A 5 -0.37 -17.45 -32.55
N ARG A 6 -0.92 -18.00 -31.45
CA ARG A 6 -0.27 -17.91 -30.14
C ARG A 6 1.05 -18.69 -30.17
N PHE A 7 2.05 -18.19 -29.46
CA PHE A 7 3.42 -18.70 -29.54
C PHE A 7 4.08 -18.81 -28.16
N ASN A 8 3.31 -19.24 -27.16
CA ASN A 8 3.74 -19.34 -25.76
C ASN A 8 4.39 -20.70 -25.42
N ASP A 9 4.19 -21.72 -26.25
CA ASP A 9 4.71 -23.07 -26.03
C ASP A 9 6.24 -23.15 -26.23
N GLY A 10 6.89 -24.22 -25.76
CA GLY A 10 8.26 -24.60 -26.16
C GLY A 10 9.37 -23.57 -25.89
N TRP A 11 9.18 -22.65 -24.94
CA TRP A 11 10.22 -21.75 -24.46
C TRP A 11 11.02 -22.37 -23.32
N GLU A 12 12.27 -21.98 -23.24
CA GLU A 12 13.17 -22.26 -22.13
C GLU A 12 13.65 -20.95 -21.51
N PHE A 13 14.00 -20.98 -20.23
CA PHE A 13 14.43 -19.82 -19.45
C PHE A 13 15.73 -20.09 -18.71
N ALA A 14 16.60 -19.08 -18.67
CA ALA A 14 17.75 -19.02 -17.78
C ALA A 14 17.87 -17.62 -17.16
N LYS A 15 18.37 -17.55 -15.92
CA LYS A 15 18.59 -16.30 -15.19
C LYS A 15 20.09 -16.09 -14.96
N SER A 16 20.56 -14.85 -15.08
CA SER A 16 21.96 -14.47 -14.81
C SER A 16 22.07 -13.14 -14.06
N GLY A 17 23.27 -12.82 -13.57
CA GLY A 17 23.60 -11.49 -13.07
C GLY A 17 23.66 -10.43 -14.19
N LEU A 18 23.67 -9.15 -13.81
CA LEU A 18 23.67 -8.00 -14.74
C LEU A 18 24.98 -7.86 -15.53
N GLU A 19 26.06 -8.45 -15.03
CA GLU A 19 27.39 -8.47 -15.64
C GLU A 19 27.52 -9.45 -16.81
N VAL A 20 26.58 -10.39 -16.95
CA VAL A 20 26.62 -11.44 -17.97
C VAL A 20 26.18 -10.88 -19.33
N VAL A 21 27.10 -10.94 -20.30
CA VAL A 21 26.90 -10.38 -21.65
C VAL A 21 26.37 -11.44 -22.64
N SER A 22 26.60 -12.73 -22.38
CA SER A 22 26.26 -13.85 -23.25
C SER A 22 25.60 -14.99 -22.48
N PRO A 23 24.58 -15.67 -23.04
CA PRO A 23 23.91 -16.79 -22.38
C PRO A 23 24.57 -18.16 -22.63
N ALA A 24 25.73 -18.21 -23.31
CA ALA A 24 26.32 -19.47 -23.79
C ALA A 24 26.60 -20.51 -22.70
N ASP A 25 26.95 -20.06 -21.49
CA ASP A 25 27.26 -20.92 -20.34
C ASP A 25 26.07 -21.11 -19.38
N LEU A 26 24.87 -20.63 -19.75
CA LEU A 26 23.67 -20.73 -18.91
C LEU A 26 22.94 -22.07 -19.15
N SER A 27 22.42 -22.64 -18.06
CA SER A 27 21.49 -23.78 -18.12
C SER A 27 20.07 -23.27 -18.32
N PHE A 28 19.45 -23.68 -19.41
CA PHE A 28 18.07 -23.32 -19.76
C PHE A 28 17.11 -24.44 -19.32
N GLU A 29 15.99 -24.04 -18.72
CA GLU A 29 14.94 -24.94 -18.25
C GLU A 29 13.61 -24.60 -18.94
N PRO A 30 12.75 -25.58 -19.28
CA PRO A 30 11.42 -25.32 -19.84
C PRO A 30 10.59 -24.36 -18.97
N VAL A 31 9.84 -23.46 -19.61
CA VAL A 31 9.03 -22.44 -18.92
C VAL A 31 7.65 -22.28 -19.54
N ASP A 32 6.65 -21.96 -18.71
CA ASP A 32 5.32 -21.57 -19.18
C ASP A 32 5.30 -20.08 -19.48
N ILE A 33 4.85 -19.68 -20.68
CA ILE A 33 4.53 -18.28 -21.00
C ILE A 33 2.99 -18.10 -20.91
N PRO A 34 2.50 -17.05 -20.22
CA PRO A 34 3.25 -15.95 -19.62
C PRO A 34 4.08 -16.31 -18.37
N HIS A 35 5.23 -15.68 -18.21
CA HIS A 35 6.20 -15.94 -17.15
C HIS A 35 6.64 -14.67 -16.42
N ASP A 36 6.62 -14.74 -15.10
CA ASP A 36 7.24 -13.78 -14.19
C ASP A 36 8.24 -14.55 -13.31
N TRP A 37 9.54 -14.28 -13.45
CA TRP A 37 10.53 -15.06 -12.70
C TRP A 37 10.70 -14.60 -11.25
N LEU A 38 10.29 -13.38 -10.91
CA LEU A 38 10.49 -12.82 -9.57
C LEU A 38 9.52 -13.43 -8.56
N ILE A 39 8.30 -13.80 -8.98
CA ILE A 39 7.26 -14.32 -8.08
C ILE A 39 7.64 -15.63 -7.38
N TYR A 40 8.64 -16.34 -7.90
CA TYR A 40 9.13 -17.60 -7.35
C TYR A 40 9.98 -17.43 -6.08
N ASN A 41 10.42 -16.20 -5.75
CA ASN A 41 11.19 -15.90 -4.55
C ASN A 41 10.59 -14.73 -3.77
N THR A 42 9.66 -15.03 -2.84
CA THR A 42 8.99 -14.04 -1.99
C THR A 42 9.96 -13.24 -1.10
N LEU A 43 11.17 -13.74 -0.84
CA LEU A 43 12.20 -13.04 -0.05
C LEU A 43 12.99 -12.00 -0.86
N ASP A 44 12.96 -12.07 -2.20
CA ASP A 44 13.69 -11.14 -3.07
C ASP A 44 12.89 -10.86 -4.36
N LEU A 45 11.71 -10.26 -4.18
CA LEU A 45 10.79 -9.90 -5.27
C LEU A 45 11.32 -8.79 -6.19
N TYR A 46 12.52 -8.25 -5.93
CA TYR A 46 13.15 -7.18 -6.71
C TYR A 46 14.59 -7.52 -7.11
N GLU A 47 14.90 -8.82 -7.19
CA GLU A 47 16.23 -9.34 -7.53
C GLU A 47 16.74 -8.79 -8.87
N LYS A 48 17.89 -8.10 -8.83
CA LYS A 48 18.54 -7.52 -10.01
C LYS A 48 19.14 -8.62 -10.87
N SER A 49 18.60 -8.82 -12.06
CA SER A 49 18.97 -9.98 -12.90
C SER A 49 18.67 -9.74 -14.39
N ILE A 50 19.24 -10.59 -15.24
CA ILE A 50 18.86 -10.72 -16.64
C ILE A 50 18.13 -12.05 -16.82
N GLY A 51 16.95 -11.99 -17.42
CA GLY A 51 16.22 -13.15 -17.90
C GLY A 51 16.53 -13.40 -19.37
N TRP A 52 16.88 -14.64 -19.70
CA TRP A 52 17.13 -15.11 -21.06
C TRP A 52 16.07 -16.13 -21.43
N TYR A 53 15.30 -15.85 -22.47
CA TYR A 53 14.28 -16.76 -23.00
C TYR A 53 14.75 -17.29 -24.34
N ARG A 54 14.73 -18.61 -24.51
CA ARG A 54 15.16 -19.27 -25.74
C ARG A 54 14.05 -20.16 -26.28
N LYS A 55 13.83 -20.15 -27.59
CA LYS A 55 12.95 -21.09 -28.29
C LYS A 55 13.58 -21.52 -29.60
N THR A 56 13.48 -22.82 -29.90
CA THR A 56 13.77 -23.33 -31.25
C THR A 56 12.52 -23.22 -32.11
N PHE A 57 12.66 -22.62 -33.28
CA PHE A 57 11.58 -22.44 -34.25
C PHE A 57 11.97 -23.08 -35.59
N THR A 58 11.17 -24.05 -36.04
CA THR A 58 11.36 -24.67 -37.36
C THR A 58 10.64 -23.84 -38.42
N TYR A 59 11.40 -23.24 -39.32
CA TYR A 59 10.89 -22.43 -40.42
C TYR A 59 10.99 -23.20 -41.74
N THR A 60 9.89 -23.28 -42.49
CA THR A 60 9.84 -24.03 -43.75
C THR A 60 10.28 -23.23 -44.97
N GLY A 61 10.54 -21.92 -44.81
CA GLY A 61 10.71 -20.98 -45.92
C GLY A 61 9.36 -20.52 -46.47
N SER A 62 9.22 -19.21 -46.69
CA SER A 62 8.04 -18.55 -47.25
C SER A 62 8.45 -17.22 -47.89
N ASP A 63 7.68 -16.75 -48.87
CA ASP A 63 7.76 -15.38 -49.40
C ASP A 63 6.96 -14.37 -48.53
N GLU A 64 6.36 -14.85 -47.42
CA GLU A 64 5.63 -14.03 -46.45
C GLU A 64 6.58 -13.39 -45.42
N GLU A 65 6.21 -12.21 -44.93
CA GLU A 65 6.84 -11.58 -43.77
C GLU A 65 6.48 -12.40 -42.51
N VAL A 66 7.49 -12.67 -41.68
CA VAL A 66 7.32 -13.33 -40.38
C VAL A 66 7.62 -12.32 -39.28
N LEU A 67 6.65 -12.11 -38.37
CA LEU A 67 6.78 -11.20 -37.24
C LEU A 67 6.56 -11.92 -35.92
N LEU A 68 7.32 -11.49 -34.92
CA LEU A 68 7.11 -11.86 -33.53
C LEU A 68 6.52 -10.66 -32.78
N ALA A 69 5.31 -10.83 -32.25
CA ALA A 69 4.61 -9.79 -31.51
C ALA A 69 4.48 -10.17 -30.04
N PHE A 70 4.73 -9.20 -29.16
CA PHE A 70 4.70 -9.34 -27.71
C PHE A 70 3.64 -8.39 -27.15
N ASP A 71 2.74 -8.92 -26.31
CA ASP A 71 1.73 -8.08 -25.66
C ASP A 71 2.29 -7.28 -24.47
N GLY A 72 3.45 -7.70 -23.94
CA GLY A 72 4.22 -7.00 -22.91
C GLY A 72 5.41 -7.82 -22.39
N VAL A 73 6.55 -7.15 -22.22
CA VAL A 73 7.78 -7.73 -21.66
C VAL A 73 8.37 -6.73 -20.68
N TYR A 74 8.50 -7.09 -19.41
CA TYR A 74 9.01 -6.20 -18.37
C TYR A 74 10.48 -6.55 -18.02
N MET A 75 11.47 -5.70 -18.28
CA MET A 75 11.48 -4.58 -19.24
C MET A 75 12.84 -4.53 -19.96
N ASP A 76 13.08 -3.49 -20.77
CA ASP A 76 14.37 -3.27 -21.46
C ASP A 76 14.85 -4.52 -22.20
N SER A 77 14.06 -4.92 -23.19
CA SER A 77 14.23 -6.18 -23.90
C SER A 77 15.01 -6.03 -25.21
N THR A 78 15.70 -7.09 -25.60
CA THR A 78 16.41 -7.20 -26.87
C THR A 78 16.18 -8.57 -27.50
N LEU A 79 15.72 -8.58 -28.75
CA LEU A 79 15.43 -9.80 -29.51
C LEU A 79 16.60 -10.15 -30.43
N TYR A 80 16.98 -11.43 -30.42
CA TYR A 80 17.95 -12.03 -31.31
C TYR A 80 17.35 -13.23 -32.03
N VAL A 81 17.70 -13.40 -33.31
CA VAL A 81 17.37 -14.60 -34.10
C VAL A 81 18.66 -15.09 -34.74
N ASN A 82 19.03 -16.35 -34.49
CA ASN A 82 20.29 -16.96 -34.96
C ASN A 82 21.54 -16.10 -34.63
N GLY A 83 21.55 -15.47 -33.46
CA GLY A 83 22.62 -14.57 -33.01
C GLY A 83 22.61 -13.16 -33.60
N GLN A 84 21.74 -12.87 -34.59
CA GLN A 84 21.55 -11.52 -35.12
C GLN A 84 20.58 -10.73 -34.25
N GLN A 85 20.97 -9.52 -33.82
CA GLN A 85 20.07 -8.61 -33.12
C GLN A 85 19.02 -8.07 -34.09
N ILE A 86 17.75 -8.25 -33.74
CA ILE A 86 16.60 -7.80 -34.54
C ILE A 86 16.13 -6.42 -34.08
N GLY A 87 16.00 -6.21 -32.78
CA GLY A 87 15.46 -4.97 -32.24
C GLY A 87 15.44 -4.93 -30.72
N GLU A 88 15.14 -3.75 -30.20
CA GLU A 88 14.98 -3.48 -28.78
C GLU A 88 13.58 -2.93 -28.51
N TRP A 89 13.11 -3.14 -27.28
CA TRP A 89 11.90 -2.49 -26.77
C TRP A 89 12.06 -2.16 -25.28
N LYS A 90 11.89 -0.88 -24.92
CA LYS A 90 12.28 -0.38 -23.59
C LYS A 90 11.16 -0.37 -22.56
N TYR A 91 9.96 0.05 -22.95
CA TYR A 91 8.84 0.14 -22.01
C TYR A 91 8.26 -1.24 -21.69
N GLY A 92 7.86 -1.45 -20.43
CA GLY A 92 7.43 -2.75 -19.94
C GLY A 92 5.98 -3.14 -20.25
N TYR A 93 5.14 -2.19 -20.66
CA TYR A 93 3.68 -2.37 -20.66
C TYR A 93 2.99 -2.18 -22.01
N SER A 94 3.67 -1.59 -23.00
CA SER A 94 3.19 -1.48 -24.37
C SER A 94 3.40 -2.78 -25.14
N SER A 95 2.56 -3.00 -26.15
CA SER A 95 2.72 -4.11 -27.09
C SER A 95 3.68 -3.72 -28.22
N PHE A 96 4.42 -4.67 -28.78
CA PHE A 96 5.36 -4.40 -29.88
C PHE A 96 5.53 -5.60 -30.79
N GLU A 97 6.05 -5.37 -31.99
CA GLU A 97 6.38 -6.44 -32.92
C GLU A 97 7.70 -6.18 -33.64
N HIS A 98 8.42 -7.26 -33.95
CA HIS A 98 9.61 -7.23 -34.77
C HIS A 98 9.45 -8.18 -35.95
N GLU A 99 9.81 -7.71 -37.14
CA GLU A 99 9.94 -8.56 -38.31
C GLU A 99 11.26 -9.35 -38.22
N ILE A 100 11.19 -10.66 -38.39
CA ILE A 100 12.32 -11.59 -38.26
C ILE A 100 12.66 -12.31 -39.57
N THR A 101 11.94 -12.03 -40.66
CA THR A 101 12.01 -12.74 -41.94
C THR A 101 13.44 -12.95 -42.44
N GLU A 102 14.22 -11.87 -42.53
CA GLU A 102 15.59 -11.87 -43.09
C GLU A 102 16.62 -12.60 -42.21
N ALA A 103 16.31 -12.82 -40.93
CA ALA A 103 17.20 -13.54 -40.01
C ALA A 103 16.90 -15.05 -39.95
N LEU A 104 15.78 -15.50 -40.51
CA LEU A 104 15.38 -16.90 -40.53
C LEU A 104 16.09 -17.67 -41.64
N VAL A 105 16.47 -18.91 -41.34
CA VAL A 105 16.95 -19.90 -42.30
C VAL A 105 15.97 -21.08 -42.37
N ALA A 106 15.90 -21.74 -43.52
CA ALA A 106 15.11 -22.96 -43.66
C ALA A 106 15.63 -24.04 -42.67
N GLY A 107 14.73 -24.68 -41.94
CA GLY A 107 15.05 -25.59 -40.85
C GLY A 107 14.96 -24.92 -39.48
N ASN A 108 15.82 -25.32 -38.55
CA ASN A 108 15.76 -24.85 -37.17
C ASN A 108 16.42 -23.48 -37.00
N ASN A 109 15.76 -22.61 -36.25
CA ASN A 109 16.21 -21.27 -35.89
C ASN A 109 16.19 -21.14 -34.36
N GLU A 110 17.16 -20.43 -33.82
CA GLU A 110 17.16 -20.02 -32.42
C GLU A 110 16.56 -18.62 -32.31
N ILE A 111 15.53 -18.48 -31.48
CA ILE A 111 15.00 -17.20 -31.03
C ILE A 111 15.45 -17.01 -29.59
N LEU A 112 16.10 -15.89 -29.31
CA LEU A 112 16.59 -15.54 -27.98
C LEU A 112 16.10 -14.13 -27.61
N LEU A 113 15.39 -14.00 -26.49
CA LEU A 113 15.00 -12.72 -25.91
C LEU A 113 15.76 -12.48 -24.61
N LYS A 114 16.50 -11.37 -24.56
CA LYS A 114 17.14 -10.85 -23.36
C LYS A 114 16.20 -9.85 -22.69
N VAL A 115 16.01 -9.95 -21.38
CA VAL A 115 15.19 -9.04 -20.57
C VAL A 115 16.00 -8.57 -19.37
N VAL A 116 16.17 -7.26 -19.20
CA VAL A 116 17.02 -6.69 -18.14
C VAL A 116 16.14 -6.13 -17.01
N PHE A 117 16.29 -6.69 -15.81
CA PHE A 117 15.63 -6.19 -14.61
C PHE A 117 16.63 -5.54 -13.66
N GLN A 118 16.57 -4.22 -13.55
CA GLN A 118 17.41 -3.43 -12.65
C GLN A 118 16.54 -2.62 -11.69
N SER A 119 16.68 -2.87 -10.38
CA SER A 119 15.90 -2.23 -9.33
C SER A 119 16.70 -1.13 -8.58
N PRO A 120 16.08 -0.03 -8.11
CA PRO A 120 14.65 0.29 -8.23
C PRO A 120 14.27 0.89 -9.60
N ASN A 121 13.27 0.31 -10.26
CA ASN A 121 12.69 0.76 -11.55
C ASN A 121 11.16 0.94 -11.52
N SER A 122 10.51 0.70 -10.38
CA SER A 122 9.07 0.78 -10.19
C SER A 122 8.75 1.11 -8.74
N ARG A 123 7.61 1.76 -8.47
CA ARG A 123 7.09 1.99 -7.11
C ARG A 123 6.29 0.81 -6.56
N TRP A 124 5.67 0.05 -7.45
CA TRP A 124 4.93 -1.18 -7.17
C TRP A 124 5.67 -2.40 -7.73
N TYR A 125 5.18 -3.61 -7.44
CA TYR A 125 5.70 -4.83 -8.06
C TYR A 125 5.37 -4.89 -9.55
N SER A 126 6.40 -4.84 -10.39
CA SER A 126 6.23 -4.96 -11.83
C SER A 126 6.20 -6.42 -12.33
N GLY A 127 6.78 -7.34 -11.56
CA GLY A 127 7.28 -8.61 -12.07
C GLY A 127 8.43 -8.43 -13.06
N ALA A 128 8.92 -9.52 -13.64
CA ALA A 128 9.94 -9.48 -14.69
C ALA A 128 9.83 -10.66 -15.66
N GLY A 129 9.95 -10.36 -16.96
CA GLY A 129 9.91 -11.36 -18.02
C GLY A 129 8.83 -11.15 -19.07
N ILE A 130 8.53 -12.21 -19.80
CA ILE A 130 7.46 -12.24 -20.80
C ILE A 130 6.14 -12.52 -20.09
N TYR A 131 5.65 -11.52 -19.38
CA TYR A 131 4.51 -11.64 -18.47
C TYR A 131 3.14 -11.53 -19.19
N ARG A 132 3.13 -11.30 -20.51
CA ARG A 132 1.94 -11.40 -21.38
C ARG A 132 2.21 -12.29 -22.60
N ASN A 133 1.19 -12.52 -23.43
CA ASN A 133 1.25 -13.45 -24.56
C ASN A 133 2.25 -13.02 -25.65
N ILE A 134 2.74 -14.03 -26.38
CA ILE A 134 3.54 -13.88 -27.60
C ILE A 134 2.72 -14.43 -28.77
N TRP A 135 2.84 -13.78 -29.93
CA TRP A 135 2.17 -14.16 -31.16
C TRP A 135 3.17 -14.25 -32.32
N LEU A 136 3.08 -15.34 -33.08
CA LEU A 136 3.73 -15.44 -34.38
C LEU A 136 2.74 -14.97 -35.45
N LYS A 137 3.15 -13.97 -36.23
CA LYS A 137 2.37 -13.48 -37.38
C LYS A 137 3.07 -13.84 -38.67
N THR A 138 2.32 -14.33 -39.66
CA THR A 138 2.79 -14.45 -41.03
C THR A 138 1.88 -13.64 -41.94
N ARG A 139 2.43 -12.81 -42.82
CA ARG A 139 1.62 -12.00 -43.73
C ARG A 139 2.27 -11.83 -45.09
N GLY A 140 1.45 -11.85 -46.14
CA GLY A 140 1.88 -11.52 -47.49
C GLY A 140 2.07 -10.01 -47.70
N ARG A 141 2.49 -9.63 -48.90
CA ARG A 141 2.71 -8.22 -49.28
C ARG A 141 1.44 -7.37 -49.23
N SER A 142 0.30 -7.98 -49.52
CA SER A 142 -1.02 -7.38 -49.31
C SER A 142 -1.56 -7.76 -47.94
N HIS A 143 -1.70 -6.78 -47.05
CA HIS A 143 -2.15 -6.99 -45.67
C HIS A 143 -2.77 -5.73 -45.06
N ILE A 144 -3.55 -5.95 -43.99
CA ILE A 144 -4.00 -4.91 -43.08
C ILE A 144 -2.85 -4.59 -42.12
N VAL A 145 -2.54 -3.31 -41.95
CA VAL A 145 -1.48 -2.89 -41.02
C VAL A 145 -1.89 -3.26 -39.59
N THR A 146 -0.95 -3.71 -38.76
CA THR A 146 -1.19 -3.99 -37.33
C THR A 146 -1.91 -2.82 -36.65
N ASP A 147 -3.04 -3.12 -36.00
CA ASP A 147 -3.94 -2.17 -35.35
C ASP A 147 -4.40 -1.02 -36.28
N GLY A 148 -4.44 -1.30 -37.58
CA GLY A 148 -4.73 -0.35 -38.66
C GLY A 148 -6.21 -0.12 -38.93
N ILE A 149 -7.11 -0.82 -38.23
CA ILE A 149 -8.55 -0.59 -38.31
C ILE A 149 -8.94 0.39 -37.20
N TYR A 150 -9.53 1.52 -37.56
CA TYR A 150 -10.05 2.51 -36.63
C TYR A 150 -11.56 2.64 -36.81
N VAL A 151 -12.32 2.42 -35.74
CA VAL A 151 -13.78 2.47 -35.78
C VAL A 151 -14.27 3.55 -34.83
N SER A 152 -15.20 4.37 -35.29
CA SER A 152 -15.94 5.29 -34.43
C SER A 152 -17.44 5.18 -34.71
N THR A 153 -18.25 5.27 -33.65
CA THR A 153 -19.70 5.26 -33.75
C THR A 153 -20.26 6.60 -33.31
N ALA A 154 -21.12 7.21 -34.11
CA ALA A 154 -21.82 8.44 -33.76
C ALA A 154 -23.31 8.32 -34.07
N ARG A 155 -24.13 8.93 -33.23
CA ARG A 155 -25.57 9.04 -33.48
C ARG A 155 -25.84 10.17 -34.48
N ASP A 156 -26.65 9.89 -35.49
CA ASP A 156 -27.15 10.87 -36.47
C ASP A 156 -28.67 10.73 -36.60
N GLY A 157 -29.41 11.58 -35.89
CA GLY A 157 -30.86 11.45 -35.75
C GLY A 157 -31.28 10.15 -35.06
N ASP A 158 -32.03 9.32 -35.78
CA ASP A 158 -32.53 8.01 -35.33
C ASP A 158 -31.62 6.83 -35.74
N GLU A 159 -30.56 7.12 -36.52
CA GLU A 159 -29.60 6.13 -37.00
C GLU A 159 -28.23 6.31 -36.32
N TRP A 160 -27.39 5.29 -36.44
CA TRP A 160 -25.99 5.35 -36.03
C TRP A 160 -25.08 5.16 -37.23
N GLN A 161 -24.12 6.07 -37.35
CA GLN A 161 -23.05 5.98 -38.33
C GLN A 161 -21.85 5.27 -37.71
N VAL A 162 -21.34 4.27 -38.41
CA VAL A 162 -20.08 3.58 -38.11
C VAL A 162 -19.07 3.97 -39.17
N ASP A 163 -18.13 4.84 -38.80
CA ASP A 163 -17.00 5.19 -39.65
C ASP A 163 -15.87 4.19 -39.42
N ILE A 164 -15.35 3.62 -40.50
CA ILE A 164 -14.30 2.61 -40.48
C ILE A 164 -13.16 3.12 -41.36
N GLU A 165 -12.00 3.36 -40.74
CA GLU A 165 -10.75 3.59 -41.46
C GLU A 165 -9.90 2.34 -41.42
N THR A 166 -9.31 1.96 -42.55
CA THR A 166 -8.41 0.80 -42.61
C THR A 166 -7.11 1.18 -43.30
N GLU A 167 -6.00 1.04 -42.59
CA GLU A 167 -4.63 1.14 -43.10
C GLU A 167 -4.23 -0.17 -43.79
N LEU A 168 -3.87 -0.10 -45.06
CA LEU A 168 -3.53 -1.25 -45.91
C LEU A 168 -2.15 -1.09 -46.54
N LYS A 169 -1.45 -2.20 -46.74
CA LYS A 169 -0.41 -2.33 -47.77
C LYS A 169 -0.94 -3.26 -48.85
N LEU A 170 -0.75 -2.89 -50.12
CA LEU A 170 -1.26 -3.65 -51.27
C LEU A 170 -0.20 -3.74 -52.36
N ASP A 171 0.08 -4.96 -52.82
CA ASP A 171 0.91 -5.23 -54.01
C ASP A 171 0.08 -5.32 -55.31
N ARG A 172 -1.25 -5.44 -55.17
CA ARG A 172 -2.23 -5.50 -56.25
C ARG A 172 -3.61 -5.06 -55.76
N ASP A 173 -4.51 -4.80 -56.69
CA ASP A 173 -5.89 -4.44 -56.38
C ASP A 173 -6.59 -5.49 -55.51
N ALA A 174 -7.34 -5.03 -54.52
CA ALA A 174 -8.03 -5.86 -53.56
C ALA A 174 -9.46 -5.36 -53.32
N VAL A 175 -10.32 -6.23 -52.80
CA VAL A 175 -11.63 -5.87 -52.24
C VAL A 175 -11.51 -5.88 -50.72
N LEU A 176 -11.81 -4.75 -50.11
CA LEU A 176 -11.96 -4.63 -48.65
C LEU A 176 -13.45 -4.62 -48.31
N SER A 177 -13.85 -5.52 -47.42
CA SER A 177 -15.24 -5.59 -46.93
C SER A 177 -15.31 -5.55 -45.42
N HIS A 178 -16.38 -4.95 -44.91
CA HIS A 178 -16.71 -4.86 -43.50
C HIS A 178 -18.10 -5.42 -43.28
N THR A 179 -18.23 -6.38 -42.37
CA THR A 179 -19.51 -6.98 -42.00
C THR A 179 -19.71 -6.83 -40.50
N LEU A 180 -20.78 -6.17 -40.10
CA LEU A 180 -21.17 -5.98 -38.71
C LEU A 180 -22.18 -7.05 -38.31
N LEU A 181 -21.85 -7.82 -37.27
CA LEU A 181 -22.64 -8.94 -36.76
C LEU A 181 -23.14 -8.67 -35.34
N TYR A 182 -24.37 -9.05 -35.04
CA TYR A 182 -24.90 -9.12 -33.69
C TYR A 182 -25.48 -10.50 -33.43
N LYS A 183 -25.01 -11.19 -32.38
CA LYS A 183 -25.41 -12.58 -32.07
C LYS A 183 -25.34 -13.55 -33.26
N GLY A 184 -24.39 -13.32 -34.18
CA GLY A 184 -24.18 -14.13 -35.39
C GLY A 184 -24.98 -13.70 -36.62
N GLU A 185 -25.90 -12.74 -36.49
CA GLU A 185 -26.69 -12.22 -37.61
C GLU A 185 -26.04 -10.98 -38.22
N ILE A 186 -26.06 -10.87 -39.56
CA ILE A 186 -25.55 -9.70 -40.29
C ILE A 186 -26.52 -8.55 -40.11
N ILE A 187 -26.04 -7.46 -39.50
CA ILE A 187 -26.79 -6.23 -39.28
C ILE A 187 -26.54 -5.26 -40.43
N GLN A 188 -25.29 -5.13 -40.86
CA GLN A 188 -24.90 -4.25 -41.96
C GLN A 188 -23.61 -4.73 -42.60
N SER A 189 -23.42 -4.46 -43.89
CA SER A 189 -22.17 -4.78 -44.59
C SER A 189 -21.85 -3.77 -45.68
N GLY A 190 -20.56 -3.54 -45.92
CA GLY A 190 -20.05 -2.73 -47.01
C GLY A 190 -18.83 -3.38 -47.66
N SER A 191 -18.61 -3.10 -48.94
CA SER A 191 -17.42 -3.56 -49.65
C SER A 191 -16.98 -2.55 -50.69
N GLN A 192 -15.67 -2.37 -50.84
CA GLN A 192 -15.07 -1.47 -51.81
C GLN A 192 -13.84 -2.11 -52.46
N GLN A 193 -13.65 -1.87 -53.76
CA GLN A 193 -12.39 -2.15 -54.43
C GLN A 193 -11.37 -1.05 -54.11
N VAL A 194 -10.17 -1.44 -53.69
CA VAL A 194 -9.06 -0.56 -53.35
C VAL A 194 -7.92 -0.84 -54.34
N ALA A 195 -7.49 0.20 -55.05
CA ALA A 195 -6.38 0.10 -56.00
C ALA A 195 -5.04 0.03 -55.26
N ALA A 196 -4.09 -0.75 -55.77
CA ALA A 196 -2.73 -0.72 -55.26
C ALA A 196 -2.09 0.66 -55.50
N GLY A 197 -1.28 1.11 -54.54
CA GLY A 197 -0.53 2.35 -54.67
C GLY A 197 0.57 2.23 -55.73
N SER A 198 1.02 3.34 -56.31
CA SER A 198 2.13 3.34 -57.28
C SER A 198 3.50 3.00 -56.67
N ASN A 199 3.57 2.83 -55.34
CA ASN A 199 4.73 2.44 -54.58
C ASN A 199 4.31 1.34 -53.60
N ASP A 200 4.87 0.15 -53.77
CA ASP A 200 4.57 -1.06 -52.98
C ASP A 200 4.80 -0.88 -51.46
N SER A 201 5.53 0.15 -51.05
CA SER A 201 5.81 0.45 -49.63
C SER A 201 4.84 1.44 -48.98
N ALA A 202 3.97 2.11 -49.74
CA ALA A 202 3.09 3.14 -49.21
C ALA A 202 1.87 2.52 -48.48
N VAL A 203 1.56 3.06 -47.30
CA VAL A 203 0.32 2.73 -46.58
C VAL A 203 -0.85 3.46 -47.25
N ILE A 204 -1.89 2.72 -47.60
CA ILE A 204 -3.12 3.22 -48.20
C ILE A 204 -4.17 3.32 -47.08
N LEU A 205 -4.81 4.48 -46.96
CA LEU A 205 -5.93 4.67 -46.03
C LEU A 205 -7.25 4.54 -46.79
N ASN A 206 -8.05 3.53 -46.45
CA ASN A 206 -9.40 3.36 -46.95
C ASN A 206 -10.43 3.84 -45.92
N LEU A 207 -11.50 4.49 -46.38
CA LEU A 207 -12.58 5.03 -45.55
C LEU A 207 -13.92 4.45 -46.02
N GLN A 208 -14.62 3.74 -45.12
CA GLN A 208 -15.96 3.24 -45.36
C GLN A 208 -16.91 3.68 -44.26
N LYS A 209 -18.20 3.73 -44.59
CA LYS A 209 -19.27 4.10 -43.67
C LYS A 209 -20.37 3.06 -43.71
N LEU A 210 -20.81 2.61 -42.55
CA LEU A 210 -21.98 1.76 -42.40
C LEU A 210 -23.04 2.52 -41.59
N THR A 211 -24.29 2.41 -41.99
CA THR A 211 -25.44 2.99 -41.26
C THR A 211 -26.22 1.88 -40.59
N VAL A 212 -26.48 2.03 -39.29
CA VAL A 212 -27.20 1.05 -38.47
C VAL A 212 -28.42 1.71 -37.83
N PRO A 213 -29.65 1.31 -38.21
CA PRO A 213 -30.85 1.83 -37.56
C PRO A 213 -31.05 1.16 -36.20
N HIS A 214 -31.35 1.96 -35.17
CA HIS A 214 -31.74 1.49 -33.83
C HIS A 214 -30.87 0.36 -33.22
N PRO A 215 -29.55 0.51 -33.09
CA PRO A 215 -28.71 -0.49 -32.46
C PRO A 215 -29.03 -0.62 -30.96
N TYR A 216 -28.89 -1.83 -30.42
CA TYR A 216 -28.73 -2.02 -28.98
C TYR A 216 -27.48 -1.29 -28.49
N LEU A 217 -27.63 -0.41 -27.51
CA LEU A 217 -26.54 0.40 -26.98
C LEU A 217 -25.71 -0.38 -25.97
N TRP A 218 -24.41 -0.17 -25.97
CA TRP A 218 -23.51 -0.63 -24.93
C TRP A 218 -23.66 0.26 -23.69
N SER A 219 -23.73 -0.35 -22.52
CA SER A 219 -23.70 0.30 -21.21
C SER A 219 -23.04 -0.60 -20.16
N THR A 220 -22.82 -0.09 -18.94
CA THR A 220 -22.25 -0.85 -17.83
C THR A 220 -23.19 -1.96 -17.30
N GLU A 221 -24.50 -1.80 -17.51
CA GLU A 221 -25.52 -2.78 -17.14
C GLU A 221 -25.78 -3.77 -18.27
N GLU A 222 -25.94 -3.24 -19.48
CA GLU A 222 -26.24 -3.98 -20.72
C GLU A 222 -25.10 -3.79 -21.73
N PRO A 223 -23.99 -4.56 -21.63
CA PRO A 223 -22.82 -4.41 -22.49
C PRO A 223 -23.03 -5.06 -23.86
N HIS A 224 -23.92 -4.51 -24.68
CA HIS A 224 -24.20 -5.03 -26.02
C HIS A 224 -23.00 -4.83 -26.97
N LEU A 225 -22.39 -5.95 -27.39
CA LEU A 225 -21.27 -5.97 -28.33
C LEU A 225 -21.67 -6.53 -29.69
N TYR A 226 -21.18 -5.87 -30.73
CA TYR A 226 -21.23 -6.32 -32.12
C TYR A 226 -19.84 -6.78 -32.54
N LYS A 227 -19.76 -7.67 -33.52
CA LYS A 227 -18.50 -8.07 -34.13
C LYS A 227 -18.36 -7.40 -35.48
N LEU A 228 -17.31 -6.61 -35.66
CA LEU A 228 -16.92 -6.10 -36.97
C LEU A 228 -15.91 -7.07 -37.59
N VAL A 229 -16.31 -7.73 -38.67
CA VAL A 229 -15.46 -8.62 -39.47
C VAL A 229 -14.98 -7.85 -40.69
N THR A 230 -13.68 -7.57 -40.74
CA THR A 230 -13.02 -6.95 -41.88
C THR A 230 -12.28 -8.01 -42.67
N GLU A 231 -12.63 -8.16 -43.95
CA GLU A 231 -11.99 -9.11 -44.85
C GLU A 231 -11.33 -8.37 -46.01
N LEU A 232 -10.07 -8.71 -46.26
CA LEU A 232 -9.32 -8.30 -47.43
C LEU A 232 -9.24 -9.47 -48.42
N ARG A 233 -9.58 -9.23 -49.69
CA ARG A 233 -9.65 -10.24 -50.75
C ARG A 233 -8.87 -9.79 -51.97
N HIS A 234 -8.06 -10.65 -52.58
CA HIS A 234 -7.39 -10.33 -53.85
C HIS A 234 -8.36 -10.36 -55.02
N ILE A 235 -8.18 -9.50 -56.01
CA ILE A 235 -8.85 -9.64 -57.30
C ILE A 235 -7.96 -10.48 -58.21
N VAL A 236 -8.39 -11.70 -58.55
CA VAL A 236 -7.66 -12.59 -59.46
C VAL A 236 -8.47 -12.76 -60.75
N ALA A 237 -7.91 -12.33 -61.88
CA ALA A 237 -8.47 -12.62 -63.19
C ALA A 237 -8.11 -14.07 -63.59
N GLU A 238 -9.11 -14.91 -63.79
CA GLU A 238 -8.92 -16.31 -64.19
C GLU A 238 -8.88 -16.46 -65.71
N ALA A 239 -8.22 -17.52 -66.18
CA ALA A 239 -8.19 -17.90 -67.58
C ALA A 239 -9.61 -18.28 -68.06
N GLY A 240 -10.27 -17.37 -68.78
CA GLY A 240 -11.66 -17.52 -69.23
C GLY A 240 -12.56 -16.31 -68.93
N GLY A 241 -12.06 -15.31 -68.19
CA GLY A 241 -12.79 -14.07 -67.89
C GLY A 241 -13.63 -14.11 -66.61
N SER A 242 -13.59 -15.20 -65.83
CA SER A 242 -14.08 -15.23 -64.45
C SER A 242 -13.11 -14.50 -63.51
N VAL A 243 -13.64 -13.90 -62.44
CA VAL A 243 -12.86 -13.24 -61.40
C VAL A 243 -13.08 -14.00 -60.10
N SER A 244 -12.01 -14.49 -59.47
CA SER A 244 -12.06 -15.05 -58.11
C SER A 244 -11.52 -14.04 -57.09
N ALA A 245 -12.10 -14.08 -55.89
CA ALA A 245 -11.78 -13.18 -54.79
C ALA A 245 -11.39 -13.91 -53.49
N PRO A 246 -10.25 -14.64 -53.48
CA PRO A 246 -9.81 -15.37 -52.29
C PRO A 246 -9.50 -14.40 -51.13
N VAL A 247 -9.93 -14.79 -49.92
CA VAL A 247 -9.61 -14.05 -48.69
C VAL A 247 -8.12 -14.18 -48.41
N ILE A 248 -7.46 -13.04 -48.24
CA ILE A 248 -6.06 -12.97 -47.82
C ILE A 248 -5.93 -12.69 -46.33
N GLU A 249 -6.84 -11.93 -45.73
CA GLU A 249 -6.80 -11.62 -44.30
C GLU A 249 -8.21 -11.36 -43.76
N THR A 250 -8.46 -11.80 -42.53
CA THR A 250 -9.69 -11.52 -41.79
C THR A 250 -9.31 -11.02 -40.40
N VAL A 251 -9.77 -9.82 -40.04
CA VAL A 251 -9.63 -9.25 -38.71
C VAL A 251 -11.02 -9.09 -38.10
N THR A 252 -11.21 -9.62 -36.90
CA THR A 252 -12.47 -9.48 -36.15
C THR A 252 -12.20 -8.70 -34.86
N GLN A 253 -13.00 -7.67 -34.61
CA GLN A 253 -12.94 -6.90 -33.37
C GLN A 253 -14.34 -6.58 -32.85
N SER A 254 -14.46 -6.42 -31.53
CA SER A 254 -15.69 -5.99 -30.89
C SER A 254 -15.90 -4.48 -31.10
N VAL A 255 -17.14 -4.08 -31.34
CA VAL A 255 -17.56 -2.69 -31.41
C VAL A 255 -18.87 -2.52 -30.63
N GLY A 256 -19.09 -1.35 -30.04
CA GLY A 256 -20.30 -1.05 -29.28
C GLY A 256 -20.79 0.36 -29.56
N PHE A 257 -22.11 0.54 -29.51
CA PHE A 257 -22.78 1.82 -29.75
C PHE A 257 -23.06 2.50 -28.42
N ARG A 258 -22.45 3.65 -28.15
CA ARG A 258 -22.68 4.40 -26.91
C ARG A 258 -22.51 5.89 -27.14
N GLU A 259 -23.18 6.69 -26.32
CA GLU A 259 -22.96 8.12 -26.23
C GLU A 259 -22.36 8.45 -24.86
N ILE A 260 -21.16 9.04 -24.87
CA ILE A 260 -20.49 9.53 -23.66
C ILE A 260 -20.56 11.05 -23.64
N ARG A 261 -21.05 11.61 -22.53
CA ARG A 261 -20.96 13.04 -22.27
C ARG A 261 -20.30 13.28 -20.91
N LEU A 262 -19.15 13.94 -20.95
CA LEU A 262 -18.49 14.50 -19.78
C LEU A 262 -18.88 15.98 -19.69
N ASP A 263 -19.68 16.35 -18.69
CA ASP A 263 -20.18 17.71 -18.53
C ASP A 263 -19.61 18.35 -17.26
N PRO A 264 -19.07 19.59 -17.33
CA PRO A 264 -18.46 20.25 -16.16
C PRO A 264 -19.46 20.61 -15.06
N ASN A 265 -20.78 20.53 -15.29
CA ASN A 265 -21.81 20.85 -14.31
C ASN A 265 -22.73 19.66 -14.01
N ALA A 266 -23.07 18.88 -15.02
CA ALA A 266 -23.96 17.73 -14.90
C ALA A 266 -23.23 16.41 -14.62
N GLY A 267 -21.90 16.43 -14.55
CA GLY A 267 -21.08 15.24 -14.30
C GLY A 267 -21.06 14.28 -15.50
N PHE A 268 -21.05 12.98 -15.22
CA PHE A 268 -20.97 11.94 -16.24
C PHE A 268 -22.35 11.48 -16.72
N LEU A 269 -22.52 11.36 -18.03
CA LEU A 269 -23.69 10.75 -18.65
C LEU A 269 -23.28 9.68 -19.67
N LEU A 270 -23.95 8.53 -19.57
CA LEU A 270 -23.85 7.42 -20.50
C LEU A 270 -25.22 7.19 -21.14
N ASN A 271 -25.30 7.29 -22.47
CA ASN A 271 -26.54 7.15 -23.23
C ASN A 271 -27.67 8.07 -22.71
N GLY A 272 -27.30 9.29 -22.30
CA GLY A 272 -28.23 10.30 -21.75
C GLY A 272 -28.63 10.08 -20.27
N LYS A 273 -28.22 8.99 -19.62
CA LYS A 273 -28.46 8.73 -18.19
C LYS A 273 -27.30 9.27 -17.36
N SER A 274 -27.59 10.05 -16.32
CA SER A 274 -26.59 10.51 -15.36
C SER A 274 -26.21 9.38 -14.40
N MET A 275 -24.91 9.22 -14.15
CA MET A 275 -24.37 8.28 -13.17
C MET A 275 -23.00 8.76 -12.70
N LYS A 276 -22.55 8.28 -11.54
CA LYS A 276 -21.19 8.48 -11.05
C LYS A 276 -20.27 7.35 -11.54
N LEU A 277 -19.01 7.69 -11.77
CA LEU A 277 -17.93 6.72 -11.88
C LEU A 277 -17.66 6.18 -10.47
N ASN A 278 -18.13 4.97 -10.20
CA ASN A 278 -17.82 4.20 -9.01
C ASN A 278 -16.60 3.35 -9.37
N GLY A 279 -15.43 4.01 -9.36
CA GLY A 279 -14.22 3.49 -9.95
C GLY A 279 -13.22 2.93 -8.93
N VAL A 280 -12.33 2.06 -9.41
CA VAL A 280 -11.15 1.58 -8.67
C VAL A 280 -9.88 1.76 -9.50
N CYS A 281 -8.77 2.08 -8.83
CA CYS A 281 -7.44 1.92 -9.41
C CYS A 281 -6.97 0.47 -9.27
N GLU A 282 -6.42 -0.10 -10.36
CA GLU A 282 -5.96 -1.50 -10.39
C GLU A 282 -4.55 -1.60 -10.97
N HIS A 283 -3.64 -2.19 -10.19
CA HIS A 283 -2.35 -2.69 -10.67
C HIS A 283 -2.49 -4.04 -11.41
N HIS A 284 -1.46 -4.42 -12.18
CA HIS A 284 -1.53 -5.54 -13.13
C HIS A 284 -1.20 -6.93 -12.57
N ASP A 285 -0.55 -7.03 -11.41
CA ASP A 285 -0.23 -8.33 -10.82
C ASP A 285 -1.51 -9.08 -10.42
N LEU A 286 -1.48 -10.41 -10.44
CA LEU A 286 -2.61 -11.28 -10.12
C LEU A 286 -2.32 -12.09 -8.83
N GLY A 287 -1.78 -11.42 -7.80
CA GLY A 287 -1.48 -12.01 -6.49
C GLY A 287 -0.46 -13.15 -6.60
N ALA A 288 -0.87 -14.36 -6.20
CA ALA A 288 0.00 -15.56 -6.23
C ALA A 288 0.55 -15.92 -7.63
N LEU A 289 -0.06 -15.40 -8.71
CA LEU A 289 0.42 -15.58 -10.08
C LEU A 289 1.52 -14.59 -10.45
N GLY A 290 1.72 -13.53 -9.67
CA GLY A 290 2.63 -12.42 -9.99
C GLY A 290 2.13 -11.65 -11.21
N ALA A 291 3.05 -11.15 -12.03
CA ALA A 291 2.69 -10.46 -13.26
C ALA A 291 2.26 -11.40 -14.40
N ALA A 292 2.46 -12.72 -14.28
CA ALA A 292 2.10 -13.68 -15.33
C ALA A 292 0.59 -13.63 -15.62
N PHE A 293 0.24 -13.00 -16.74
CA PHE A 293 -1.13 -12.63 -17.02
C PHE A 293 -2.02 -13.86 -17.26
N ASN A 294 -3.19 -13.87 -16.65
CA ASN A 294 -4.20 -14.90 -16.85
C ASN A 294 -5.61 -14.27 -16.94
N LYS A 295 -6.30 -14.52 -18.06
CA LYS A 295 -7.62 -13.94 -18.34
C LYS A 295 -8.69 -14.37 -17.34
N GLU A 296 -8.67 -15.63 -16.88
CA GLU A 296 -9.67 -16.14 -15.93
C GLU A 296 -9.45 -15.60 -14.52
N ALA A 297 -8.20 -15.42 -14.09
CA ALA A 297 -7.89 -14.72 -12.84
C ALA A 297 -8.39 -13.26 -12.87
N LEU A 298 -8.16 -12.54 -13.98
CA LEU A 298 -8.67 -11.18 -14.12
C LEU A 298 -10.20 -11.15 -14.18
N ARG A 299 -10.85 -12.07 -14.92
CA ARG A 299 -12.31 -12.20 -14.97
C ARG A 299 -12.90 -12.40 -13.57
N ARG A 300 -12.27 -13.24 -12.73
CA ARG A 300 -12.65 -13.39 -11.32
C ARG A 300 -12.58 -12.06 -10.57
N ARG A 301 -11.48 -11.32 -10.69
CA ARG A 301 -11.31 -10.01 -10.03
C ARG A 301 -12.38 -9.01 -10.46
N LEU A 302 -12.61 -8.89 -11.77
CA LEU A 302 -13.64 -8.02 -12.33
C LEU A 302 -15.05 -8.41 -11.86
N ARG A 303 -15.35 -9.70 -11.71
CA ARG A 303 -16.64 -10.15 -11.13
C ARG A 303 -16.81 -9.64 -9.69
N ILE A 304 -15.78 -9.78 -8.85
CA ILE A 304 -15.83 -9.33 -7.44
C ILE A 304 -16.01 -7.81 -7.36
N LEU A 305 -15.35 -7.04 -8.23
CA LEU A 305 -15.54 -5.58 -8.33
C LEU A 305 -16.96 -5.21 -8.75
N ARG A 306 -17.52 -5.90 -9.76
CA ARG A 306 -18.91 -5.69 -10.18
C ARG A 306 -19.88 -6.01 -9.04
N GLU A 307 -19.60 -7.04 -8.26
CA GLU A 307 -20.37 -7.39 -7.07
C GLU A 307 -20.31 -6.29 -6.01
N MET A 308 -19.20 -5.54 -5.92
CA MET A 308 -19.05 -4.35 -5.04
C MET A 308 -19.82 -3.13 -5.55
N GLY A 309 -20.31 -3.12 -6.79
CA GLY A 309 -20.94 -1.95 -7.41
C GLY A 309 -19.98 -1.09 -8.25
N VAL A 310 -18.77 -1.57 -8.53
CA VAL A 310 -17.82 -0.89 -9.43
C VAL A 310 -18.36 -0.88 -10.86
N ASN A 311 -18.25 0.27 -11.52
CA ASN A 311 -18.60 0.45 -12.93
C ASN A 311 -17.46 1.02 -13.79
N ALA A 312 -16.33 1.37 -13.18
CA ALA A 312 -15.17 1.93 -13.88
C ALA A 312 -13.84 1.45 -13.30
N ILE A 313 -12.80 1.38 -14.13
CA ILE A 313 -11.45 0.98 -13.73
C ILE A 313 -10.43 1.97 -14.31
N ARG A 314 -9.48 2.38 -13.47
CA ARG A 314 -8.28 3.11 -13.90
C ARG A 314 -7.09 2.15 -13.87
N THR A 315 -6.38 2.03 -14.99
CA THR A 315 -5.27 1.08 -15.15
C THR A 315 -3.97 1.66 -14.58
N ALA A 316 -3.96 1.86 -13.26
CA ALA A 316 -2.87 2.52 -12.55
C ALA A 316 -1.55 1.71 -12.59
N HIS A 317 -0.44 2.22 -13.12
CA HIS A 317 -0.28 3.46 -13.90
C HIS A 317 0.42 3.15 -15.22
N ASN A 318 -0.16 2.21 -15.96
CA ASN A 318 0.44 1.65 -17.15
C ASN A 318 -0.57 1.07 -18.15
N MET A 319 -0.10 0.91 -19.38
CA MET A 319 -0.90 0.38 -20.47
C MET A 319 -1.41 -1.04 -20.11
N PRO A 320 -2.73 -1.30 -20.20
CA PRO A 320 -3.31 -2.55 -19.75
C PRO A 320 -2.94 -3.71 -20.67
N ALA A 321 -3.20 -4.93 -20.22
CA ALA A 321 -3.19 -6.10 -21.11
C ALA A 321 -4.35 -5.98 -22.12
N PRO A 322 -4.18 -6.44 -23.37
CA PRO A 322 -5.27 -6.43 -24.35
C PRO A 322 -6.55 -7.11 -23.83
N GLU A 323 -6.38 -8.23 -23.12
CA GLU A 323 -7.50 -9.01 -22.59
C GLU A 323 -8.24 -8.30 -21.44
N LEU A 324 -7.64 -7.31 -20.78
CA LEU A 324 -8.36 -6.47 -19.80
C LEU A 324 -9.41 -5.62 -20.52
N MET A 325 -9.05 -5.04 -21.67
CA MET A 325 -9.97 -4.23 -22.47
C MET A 325 -11.11 -5.09 -23.04
N ASP A 326 -10.79 -6.30 -23.52
CA ASP A 326 -11.81 -7.28 -23.94
C ASP A 326 -12.79 -7.62 -22.82
N LEU A 327 -12.29 -7.88 -21.61
CA LEU A 327 -13.14 -8.20 -20.46
C LEU A 327 -13.95 -6.99 -20.00
N ALA A 328 -13.39 -5.78 -20.06
CA ALA A 328 -14.10 -4.55 -19.73
C ALA A 328 -15.28 -4.31 -20.68
N ASP A 329 -15.08 -4.53 -21.98
CA ASP A 329 -16.13 -4.48 -22.99
C ASP A 329 -17.23 -5.50 -22.70
N GLU A 330 -16.85 -6.75 -22.41
CA GLU A 330 -17.75 -7.89 -22.19
C GLU A 330 -18.55 -7.75 -20.89
N MET A 331 -17.91 -7.24 -19.83
CA MET A 331 -18.47 -7.21 -18.48
C MET A 331 -19.11 -5.86 -18.12
N GLY A 332 -18.97 -4.84 -18.97
CA GLY A 332 -19.58 -3.53 -18.77
C GLY A 332 -18.80 -2.62 -17.81
N PHE A 333 -17.49 -2.51 -17.98
CA PHE A 333 -16.67 -1.54 -17.25
C PHE A 333 -16.24 -0.38 -18.14
N LEU A 334 -16.27 0.84 -17.60
CA LEU A 334 -15.64 2.00 -18.23
C LEU A 334 -14.15 2.05 -17.87
N ILE A 335 -13.28 2.37 -18.83
CA ILE A 335 -11.83 2.34 -18.63
C ILE A 335 -11.20 3.73 -18.77
N VAL A 336 -10.52 4.17 -17.71
CA VAL A 336 -9.48 5.20 -17.79
C VAL A 336 -8.16 4.46 -18.02
N SER A 337 -7.75 4.35 -19.28
CA SER A 337 -6.50 3.71 -19.65
C SER A 337 -5.36 4.70 -19.43
N GLU A 338 -4.27 4.28 -18.82
CA GLU A 338 -3.19 5.18 -18.41
C GLU A 338 -1.84 4.77 -19.00
N ALA A 339 -1.04 5.74 -19.45
CA ALA A 339 0.22 5.47 -20.12
C ALA A 339 1.44 5.51 -19.21
N PHE A 340 1.57 6.51 -18.33
CA PHE A 340 2.86 6.82 -17.69
C PHE A 340 2.74 7.19 -16.21
N ASP A 341 3.67 6.68 -15.41
CA ASP A 341 3.89 7.11 -14.02
C ASP A 341 5.01 8.16 -13.88
N MET A 342 5.77 8.40 -14.95
CA MET A 342 6.83 9.41 -15.02
C MET A 342 7.00 9.90 -16.46
N TRP A 343 7.45 11.15 -16.62
CA TRP A 343 7.86 11.73 -17.92
C TRP A 343 9.39 11.86 -17.99
N GLU A 344 9.93 13.07 -18.14
CA GLU A 344 11.39 13.29 -18.21
C GLU A 344 12.04 13.24 -16.82
N ARG A 345 11.29 13.51 -15.74
CA ARG A 345 11.80 13.42 -14.36
C ARG A 345 11.51 12.04 -13.75
N PRO A 346 12.53 11.33 -13.25
CA PRO A 346 12.37 10.01 -12.66
C PRO A 346 11.68 10.06 -11.29
N LYS A 347 10.91 9.01 -10.96
CA LYS A 347 10.46 8.68 -9.60
C LYS A 347 11.38 7.68 -8.90
N THR A 348 12.04 6.81 -9.66
CA THR A 348 13.06 5.86 -9.18
C THR A 348 14.28 5.85 -10.13
N THR A 349 15.41 5.29 -9.68
CA THR A 349 16.69 5.37 -10.42
C THR A 349 16.66 4.77 -11.83
N TYR A 350 15.91 3.68 -12.04
CA TYR A 350 15.93 2.91 -13.29
C TYR A 350 14.56 2.79 -13.96
N ASP A 351 13.61 3.67 -13.61
CA ASP A 351 12.29 3.70 -14.25
C ASP A 351 12.34 4.16 -15.72
N TYR A 352 11.17 4.37 -16.30
CA TYR A 352 11.03 4.70 -17.71
C TYR A 352 11.51 6.10 -18.09
N ALA A 353 11.75 7.02 -17.13
CA ALA A 353 12.16 8.39 -17.46
C ALA A 353 13.45 8.45 -18.30
N ARG A 354 14.36 7.48 -18.12
CA ARG A 354 15.60 7.36 -18.90
C ARG A 354 15.38 7.01 -20.39
N PHE A 355 14.19 6.55 -20.76
CA PHE A 355 13.82 6.19 -22.13
C PHE A 355 12.74 7.12 -22.71
N PHE A 356 12.00 7.82 -21.85
CA PHE A 356 10.80 8.59 -22.20
C PHE A 356 10.99 9.48 -23.44
N LYS A 357 12.07 10.28 -23.48
CA LYS A 357 12.32 11.23 -24.57
C LYS A 357 12.39 10.57 -25.96
N ASP A 358 12.95 9.37 -26.04
CA ASP A 358 13.19 8.68 -27.31
C ASP A 358 12.07 7.67 -27.64
N TRP A 359 11.34 7.19 -26.63
CA TRP A 359 10.39 6.07 -26.76
C TRP A 359 8.92 6.45 -26.56
N ALA A 360 8.58 7.55 -25.87
CA ALA A 360 7.19 7.84 -25.50
C ALA A 360 6.25 7.92 -26.71
N ALA A 361 6.70 8.46 -27.84
CA ALA A 361 5.88 8.55 -29.06
C ALA A 361 5.56 7.18 -29.68
N VAL A 362 6.49 6.22 -29.65
CA VAL A 362 6.23 4.86 -30.16
C VAL A 362 5.35 4.07 -29.21
N ASP A 363 5.49 4.29 -27.90
CA ASP A 363 4.63 3.68 -26.88
C ASP A 363 3.20 4.22 -26.95
N VAL A 364 3.01 5.55 -27.10
CA VAL A 364 1.69 6.16 -27.31
C VAL A 364 1.04 5.65 -28.60
N LYS A 365 1.82 5.52 -29.68
CA LYS A 365 1.33 4.93 -30.94
C LYS A 365 0.80 3.51 -30.73
N SER A 366 1.59 2.65 -30.09
CA SER A 366 1.22 1.26 -29.81
C SER A 366 -0.07 1.20 -28.99
N TRP A 367 -0.09 1.91 -27.87
CA TRP A 367 -1.22 1.96 -26.94
C TRP A 367 -2.52 2.44 -27.57
N VAL A 368 -2.51 3.63 -28.18
CA VAL A 368 -3.74 4.25 -28.70
C VAL A 368 -4.26 3.46 -29.88
N LYS A 369 -3.40 3.01 -30.81
CA LYS A 369 -3.85 2.23 -31.96
C LYS A 369 -4.50 0.91 -31.55
N ARG A 370 -3.92 0.22 -30.56
CA ARG A 370 -4.42 -1.05 -30.02
C ARG A 370 -5.80 -0.86 -29.37
N ASP A 371 -5.95 0.17 -28.53
CA ASP A 371 -7.09 0.24 -27.62
C ASP A 371 -8.24 1.17 -28.08
N ARG A 372 -8.04 2.03 -29.09
CA ARG A 372 -9.01 3.08 -29.52
C ARG A 372 -10.39 2.59 -29.97
N ASN A 373 -10.56 1.30 -30.26
CA ASN A 373 -11.84 0.75 -30.75
C ASN A 373 -12.73 0.21 -29.63
N HIS A 374 -12.22 0.07 -28.40
CA HIS A 374 -12.96 -0.57 -27.31
C HIS A 374 -14.15 0.29 -26.85
N PRO A 375 -15.38 -0.27 -26.76
CA PRO A 375 -16.52 0.42 -26.18
C PRO A 375 -16.38 0.74 -24.68
N SER A 376 -15.55 0.01 -23.95
CA SER A 376 -15.25 0.31 -22.55
C SER A 376 -14.42 1.59 -22.37
N LEU A 377 -13.61 1.97 -23.37
CA LEU A 377 -12.68 3.08 -23.24
C LEU A 377 -13.41 4.42 -22.99
N LEU A 378 -13.04 5.11 -21.92
CA LEU A 378 -13.60 6.39 -21.50
C LEU A 378 -12.57 7.53 -21.63
N MET A 379 -11.35 7.30 -21.13
CA MET A 379 -10.28 8.31 -21.14
C MET A 379 -8.91 7.70 -21.39
N TRP A 380 -8.04 8.51 -22.00
CA TRP A 380 -6.60 8.35 -22.10
C TRP A 380 -5.92 9.22 -21.03
N SER A 381 -5.41 8.63 -19.96
CA SER A 381 -4.58 9.32 -18.98
C SER A 381 -3.12 9.31 -19.43
N ILE A 382 -2.57 10.50 -19.70
CA ILE A 382 -1.19 10.64 -20.19
C ILE A 382 -0.15 10.71 -19.06
N GLY A 383 -0.57 10.68 -17.80
CA GLY A 383 0.34 10.77 -16.68
C GLY A 383 -0.33 10.71 -15.30
N ASN A 384 0.33 10.07 -14.35
CA ASN A 384 -0.02 10.04 -12.93
C ASN A 384 1.04 10.73 -12.05
N GLU A 385 0.64 11.72 -11.24
CA GLU A 385 1.49 12.39 -10.25
C GLU A 385 2.85 12.81 -10.80
N ILE A 386 2.84 13.38 -12.00
CA ILE A 386 4.05 13.65 -12.75
C ILE A 386 4.78 14.87 -12.18
N TYR A 387 6.05 14.70 -11.78
CA TYR A 387 6.86 15.79 -11.23
C TYR A 387 7.01 16.98 -12.19
N ASP A 388 7.16 16.73 -13.48
CA ASP A 388 7.27 17.76 -14.51
C ASP A 388 6.09 18.76 -14.50
N THR A 389 4.88 18.30 -14.16
CA THR A 389 3.67 19.14 -14.23
C THR A 389 3.65 20.28 -13.23
N HIS A 390 4.28 20.12 -12.07
CA HIS A 390 4.31 21.16 -11.03
C HIS A 390 5.64 21.91 -10.99
N ALA A 391 6.70 21.34 -11.57
CA ALA A 391 8.05 21.89 -11.50
C ALA A 391 8.19 23.23 -12.25
N ASP A 392 7.91 23.25 -13.56
CA ASP A 392 8.17 24.41 -14.43
C ASP A 392 7.39 24.32 -15.77
N GLU A 393 7.64 25.29 -16.68
CA GLU A 393 6.95 25.42 -17.98
C GLU A 393 7.10 24.20 -18.92
N ARG A 394 8.15 23.37 -18.71
CA ARG A 394 8.38 22.15 -19.49
C ARG A 394 7.24 21.15 -19.31
N GLY A 395 6.61 21.11 -18.13
CA GLY A 395 5.46 20.25 -17.87
C GLY A 395 4.30 20.50 -18.84
N GLN A 396 3.99 21.78 -19.12
CA GLN A 396 2.92 22.15 -20.06
C GLN A 396 3.30 21.82 -21.51
N GLU A 397 4.58 21.94 -21.88
CA GLU A 397 5.06 21.53 -23.21
C GLU A 397 4.87 20.03 -23.42
N ILE A 398 5.32 19.20 -22.48
CA ILE A 398 5.18 17.73 -22.56
C ILE A 398 3.69 17.34 -22.56
N THR A 399 2.87 18.01 -21.76
CA THR A 399 1.41 17.81 -21.75
C THR A 399 0.81 18.01 -23.15
N ARG A 400 1.18 19.08 -23.86
CA ARG A 400 0.72 19.33 -25.23
C ARG A 400 1.23 18.28 -26.21
N LEU A 401 2.51 17.92 -26.12
CA LEU A 401 3.14 16.91 -26.99
C LEU A 401 2.44 15.55 -26.87
N LEU A 402 2.19 15.07 -25.64
CA LEU A 402 1.49 13.80 -25.43
C LEU A 402 0.02 13.88 -25.88
N MET A 403 -0.66 14.99 -25.62
CA MET A 403 -2.03 15.21 -26.10
C MET A 403 -2.10 15.19 -27.63
N GLU A 404 -1.14 15.79 -28.32
CA GLU A 404 -1.02 15.77 -29.78
C GLU A 404 -0.73 14.37 -30.32
N GLU A 405 0.18 13.61 -29.69
CA GLU A 405 0.45 12.22 -30.10
C GLU A 405 -0.76 11.30 -29.87
N VAL A 406 -1.54 11.47 -28.80
CA VAL A 406 -2.80 10.72 -28.63
C VAL A 406 -3.80 11.08 -29.73
N ARG A 407 -4.02 12.38 -29.98
CA ARG A 407 -4.96 12.85 -31.03
C ARG A 407 -4.57 12.44 -32.44
N LYS A 408 -3.29 12.23 -32.70
CA LYS A 408 -2.79 11.72 -33.98
C LYS A 408 -3.27 10.30 -34.26
N TYR A 409 -3.47 9.47 -33.23
CA TYR A 409 -3.92 8.09 -33.38
C TYR A 409 -5.39 7.86 -32.96
N ASP A 410 -6.02 8.80 -32.24
CA ASP A 410 -7.47 8.84 -31.98
C ASP A 410 -8.09 10.20 -32.41
N PRO A 411 -8.07 10.53 -33.72
CA PRO A 411 -8.48 11.86 -34.19
C PRO A 411 -9.99 12.13 -34.09
N ARG A 412 -10.82 11.09 -34.02
CA ARG A 412 -12.27 11.23 -33.78
C ARG A 412 -12.61 11.28 -32.28
N GLN A 413 -11.60 11.18 -31.42
CA GLN A 413 -11.75 11.32 -29.97
C GLN A 413 -12.75 10.31 -29.41
N ASN A 414 -12.55 9.03 -29.74
CA ASN A 414 -13.31 7.94 -29.14
C ASN A 414 -13.19 7.96 -27.60
N ALA A 415 -12.10 8.53 -27.08
CA ALA A 415 -11.94 8.86 -25.66
C ALA A 415 -11.38 10.27 -25.43
N ARG A 416 -11.61 10.81 -24.23
CA ARG A 416 -11.05 12.10 -23.81
C ARG A 416 -9.67 11.93 -23.20
N ILE A 417 -8.85 12.98 -23.24
CA ILE A 417 -7.49 12.97 -22.69
C ILE A 417 -7.51 13.61 -21.31
N THR A 418 -6.82 13.01 -20.34
CA THR A 418 -6.77 13.46 -18.94
C THR A 418 -5.39 13.28 -18.32
N ILE A 419 -5.21 13.82 -17.11
CA ILE A 419 -4.08 13.60 -16.21
C ILE A 419 -4.62 13.32 -14.81
N GLY A 420 -3.92 12.50 -14.01
CA GLY A 420 -4.15 12.36 -12.57
C GLY A 420 -3.07 13.07 -11.77
N SER A 421 -3.44 14.00 -10.89
CA SER A 421 -2.46 14.84 -10.19
C SER A 421 -2.77 15.06 -8.71
N ASN A 422 -1.79 14.79 -7.87
CA ASN A 422 -1.73 15.22 -6.46
C ASN A 422 -1.17 16.64 -6.31
N TYR A 423 -0.80 17.29 -7.43
CA TYR A 423 -0.26 18.65 -7.47
C TYR A 423 -1.30 19.72 -7.84
N MET A 424 -2.60 19.39 -7.85
CA MET A 424 -3.66 20.37 -8.11
C MET A 424 -3.64 21.64 -7.24
N PRO A 425 -3.06 21.67 -6.03
CA PRO A 425 -2.86 22.93 -5.30
C PRO A 425 -1.89 23.93 -5.97
N TRP A 426 -1.06 23.50 -6.92
CA TRP A 426 -0.02 24.32 -7.53
C TRP A 426 -0.42 24.84 -8.92
N GLU A 427 -0.12 26.12 -9.17
CA GLU A 427 -0.49 26.83 -10.40
C GLU A 427 0.02 26.14 -11.68
N ASN A 428 1.24 25.59 -11.68
CA ASN A 428 1.77 24.91 -12.87
C ASN A 428 1.00 23.64 -13.23
N ALA A 429 0.60 22.85 -12.23
CA ALA A 429 -0.21 21.66 -12.45
C ALA A 429 -1.62 22.04 -12.91
N GLN A 430 -2.19 23.12 -12.36
CA GLN A 430 -3.46 23.70 -12.83
C GLN A 430 -3.37 24.12 -14.31
N LYS A 431 -2.26 24.72 -14.76
CA LYS A 431 -2.03 25.02 -16.18
C LYS A 431 -1.97 23.77 -17.06
N CYS A 432 -1.42 22.66 -16.56
CA CYS A 432 -1.47 21.38 -17.27
C CYS A 432 -2.91 20.83 -17.36
N ALA A 433 -3.67 20.91 -16.26
CA ALA A 433 -5.08 20.53 -16.23
C ALA A 433 -5.91 21.39 -17.20
N ASP A 434 -5.62 22.69 -17.31
CA ASP A 434 -6.27 23.60 -18.24
C ASP A 434 -6.03 23.24 -19.71
N ILE A 435 -4.89 22.61 -20.04
CA ILE A 435 -4.59 22.15 -21.40
C ILE A 435 -5.48 20.96 -21.79
N VAL A 436 -5.66 20.00 -20.88
CA VAL A 436 -6.45 18.78 -21.15
C VAL A 436 -7.94 18.96 -20.89
N LYS A 437 -8.32 19.93 -20.05
CA LYS A 437 -9.69 20.25 -19.57
C LYS A 437 -10.40 19.17 -18.76
N VAL A 438 -9.99 17.90 -18.85
CA VAL A 438 -10.42 16.81 -17.96
C VAL A 438 -9.40 16.67 -16.83
N ALA A 439 -9.69 17.31 -15.70
CA ALA A 439 -8.80 17.43 -14.55
C ALA A 439 -9.05 16.29 -13.54
N GLY A 440 -8.10 15.35 -13.46
CA GLY A 440 -8.09 14.29 -12.46
C GLY A 440 -7.35 14.71 -11.20
N TYR A 441 -8.02 14.55 -10.06
CA TYR A 441 -7.50 14.90 -8.74
C TYR A 441 -7.11 13.64 -7.96
N ASN A 442 -5.87 13.59 -7.48
CA ASN A 442 -5.45 12.61 -6.49
C ASN A 442 -5.54 13.22 -5.08
N TYR A 443 -6.34 12.64 -4.19
CA TYR A 443 -6.43 13.00 -2.76
C TYR A 443 -6.68 14.49 -2.48
N ALA A 444 -7.46 15.14 -3.35
CA ALA A 444 -7.60 16.59 -3.42
C ALA A 444 -9.07 17.04 -3.53
N GLU A 445 -10.00 16.23 -3.02
CA GLU A 445 -11.45 16.43 -3.02
C GLU A 445 -11.83 17.77 -2.38
N LYS A 446 -11.06 18.22 -1.38
CA LYS A 446 -11.24 19.53 -0.73
C LYS A 446 -11.19 20.73 -1.69
N TYR A 447 -10.55 20.60 -2.86
CA TYR A 447 -10.45 21.68 -3.85
C TYR A 447 -11.54 21.64 -4.93
N TYR A 448 -12.38 20.60 -4.99
CA TYR A 448 -13.34 20.43 -6.09
C TYR A 448 -14.23 21.64 -6.28
N ARG A 449 -14.87 22.11 -5.21
CA ARG A 449 -15.80 23.25 -5.26
C ARG A 449 -15.10 24.56 -5.60
N GLN A 450 -13.89 24.76 -5.08
CA GLN A 450 -13.11 25.96 -5.35
C GLN A 450 -12.73 26.01 -6.83
N HIS A 451 -12.07 24.96 -7.34
CA HIS A 451 -11.60 24.93 -8.71
C HIS A 451 -12.75 24.84 -9.72
N HIS A 452 -13.89 24.21 -9.39
CA HIS A 452 -15.09 24.26 -10.23
C HIS A 452 -15.60 25.70 -10.43
N ALA A 453 -15.57 26.52 -9.36
CA ALA A 453 -15.98 27.91 -9.45
C ALA A 453 -14.96 28.78 -10.21
N GLU A 454 -13.67 28.52 -10.04
CA GLU A 454 -12.57 29.25 -10.71
C GLU A 454 -12.41 28.84 -12.19
N HIS A 455 -12.70 27.58 -12.51
CA HIS A 455 -12.56 26.96 -13.83
C HIS A 455 -13.86 26.24 -14.24
N PRO A 456 -14.93 26.97 -14.58
CA PRO A 456 -16.25 26.38 -14.85
C PRO A 456 -16.31 25.53 -16.14
N ASP A 457 -15.27 25.55 -16.95
CA ASP A 457 -15.10 24.72 -18.14
C ASP A 457 -14.33 23.43 -17.88
N TRP A 458 -13.77 23.24 -16.68
CA TRP A 458 -13.07 22.01 -16.31
C TRP A 458 -14.05 20.89 -15.96
N ILE A 459 -13.75 19.71 -16.48
CA ILE A 459 -14.40 18.46 -16.12
C ILE A 459 -13.60 17.85 -14.97
N ILE A 460 -14.19 17.78 -13.78
CA ILE A 460 -13.53 17.34 -12.55
C ILE A 460 -13.91 15.90 -12.22
N TYR A 461 -12.95 15.11 -11.75
CA TYR A 461 -13.17 13.81 -11.13
C TYR A 461 -12.03 13.43 -10.19
N GLY A 462 -12.27 12.48 -9.29
CA GLY A 462 -11.23 11.88 -8.47
C GLY A 462 -10.48 10.81 -9.24
N SER A 463 -9.30 11.11 -9.76
CA SER A 463 -8.46 10.11 -10.44
C SER A 463 -7.81 9.13 -9.46
N GLU A 464 -7.67 9.52 -8.18
CA GLU A 464 -7.19 8.66 -7.10
C GLU A 464 -7.71 9.17 -5.75
N THR A 465 -8.38 8.31 -4.98
CA THR A 465 -9.09 8.71 -3.75
C THR A 465 -8.94 7.63 -2.67
N ALA A 466 -9.46 7.85 -1.47
CA ALA A 466 -9.37 6.96 -0.31
C ALA A 466 -7.95 6.77 0.27
N SER A 467 -7.17 5.79 -0.20
CA SER A 467 -5.87 5.40 0.39
C SER A 467 -5.95 5.17 1.92
N VAL A 468 -7.05 4.55 2.36
CA VAL A 468 -7.22 4.03 3.72
C VAL A 468 -6.66 2.60 3.75
N VAL A 469 -5.80 2.31 4.72
CA VAL A 469 -5.11 1.02 4.82
C VAL A 469 -5.81 0.07 5.78
N GLN A 470 -5.76 -1.23 5.51
CA GLN A 470 -6.53 -2.24 6.25
C GLN A 470 -6.02 -3.65 5.95
N SER A 471 -6.11 -4.53 6.95
CA SER A 471 -5.82 -5.96 6.86
C SER A 471 -7.09 -6.77 7.13
N ARG A 472 -7.32 -7.82 6.33
CA ARG A 472 -8.54 -8.64 6.44
C ARG A 472 -8.65 -9.28 7.84
N GLY A 473 -9.76 -9.02 8.52
CA GLY A 473 -10.08 -9.64 9.82
C GLY A 473 -9.16 -9.20 10.98
N VAL A 474 -8.46 -8.07 10.85
CA VAL A 474 -7.68 -7.46 11.92
C VAL A 474 -8.40 -6.22 12.43
N TYR A 475 -8.54 -6.10 13.75
CA TYR A 475 -9.29 -5.01 14.37
C TYR A 475 -8.48 -4.45 15.54
N HIS A 476 -8.08 -3.18 15.44
CA HIS A 476 -7.39 -2.45 16.51
C HIS A 476 -8.38 -1.50 17.18
N PHE A 477 -8.72 -1.79 18.43
CA PHE A 477 -9.71 -1.03 19.22
C PHE A 477 -9.04 0.09 20.02
N PRO A 478 -9.73 1.20 20.28
CA PRO A 478 -11.12 1.49 19.91
C PRO A 478 -11.26 2.17 18.53
N PHE A 479 -12.45 2.10 17.91
CA PHE A 479 -12.72 2.71 16.60
C PHE A 479 -12.45 4.22 16.55
N GLU A 480 -12.73 4.95 17.63
CA GLU A 480 -12.53 6.40 17.70
C GLU A 480 -11.05 6.81 17.69
N GLN A 481 -10.15 5.89 18.04
CA GLN A 481 -8.72 6.13 18.01
C GLN A 481 -8.18 5.80 16.62
N SER A 482 -7.56 6.79 15.98
CA SER A 482 -6.86 6.52 14.73
C SER A 482 -5.54 5.82 14.99
N ILE A 483 -5.32 4.69 14.31
CA ILE A 483 -4.16 3.81 14.45
C ILE A 483 -3.67 3.49 13.05
N LEU A 484 -2.66 4.23 12.58
CA LEU A 484 -2.08 3.97 11.26
C LEU A 484 -1.22 2.69 11.27
N ALA A 485 -0.48 2.45 12.35
CA ALA A 485 0.44 1.32 12.49
C ALA A 485 0.48 0.77 13.93
N ASP A 486 0.61 -0.54 14.08
CA ASP A 486 0.72 -1.26 15.35
C ASP A 486 1.82 -2.37 15.28
N ASP A 487 2.08 -3.05 16.41
CA ASP A 487 3.24 -3.94 16.59
C ASP A 487 3.16 -5.23 15.74
N ASP A 488 1.96 -5.60 15.29
CA ASP A 488 1.70 -6.80 14.47
C ASP A 488 2.00 -6.58 12.97
N GLU A 489 2.38 -5.36 12.59
CA GLU A 489 2.52 -4.90 11.21
C GLU A 489 1.25 -5.08 10.37
N GLN A 490 0.08 -4.95 11.00
CA GLN A 490 -1.21 -4.99 10.31
C GLN A 490 -1.92 -3.62 10.41
N CYS A 491 -2.98 -3.46 9.62
CA CYS A 491 -3.84 -2.27 9.65
C CYS A 491 -5.27 -2.68 10.00
N SER A 492 -5.99 -1.84 10.74
CA SER A 492 -7.31 -2.19 11.25
C SER A 492 -8.39 -2.07 10.17
N ALA A 493 -9.22 -3.12 10.05
CA ALA A 493 -10.41 -3.14 9.20
C ALA A 493 -11.62 -2.42 9.82
N LEU A 494 -11.53 -1.87 11.04
CA LEU A 494 -12.59 -1.02 11.60
C LEU A 494 -12.79 0.28 10.82
N GLY A 495 -11.78 0.70 10.04
CA GLY A 495 -11.78 1.94 9.26
C GLY A 495 -11.05 3.10 9.94
N ASN A 496 -10.24 2.83 10.97
CA ASN A 496 -9.49 3.82 11.76
C ASN A 496 -8.00 3.95 11.37
N SER A 497 -7.55 3.29 10.30
CA SER A 497 -6.18 3.35 9.80
C SER A 497 -6.06 4.24 8.55
N SER A 498 -6.18 5.56 8.74
CA SER A 498 -6.08 6.56 7.66
C SER A 498 -4.65 7.05 7.43
N THR A 499 -4.21 7.11 6.17
CA THR A 499 -2.94 7.74 5.78
C THR A 499 -2.99 9.27 5.93
N SER A 500 -1.82 9.93 5.92
CA SER A 500 -1.73 11.37 6.14
C SER A 500 -2.12 12.23 4.92
N TRP A 501 -2.33 11.61 3.77
CA TRP A 501 -2.72 12.28 2.52
C TRP A 501 -4.09 11.83 2.01
N GLY A 502 -4.50 10.60 2.31
CA GLY A 502 -5.78 10.04 1.88
C GLY A 502 -6.99 10.59 2.65
N ALA A 503 -8.13 9.93 2.44
CA ALA A 503 -9.36 10.20 3.15
C ALA A 503 -9.26 9.81 4.62
N LYS A 504 -10.07 10.47 5.47
CA LYS A 504 -10.16 10.16 6.91
C LYS A 504 -10.76 8.77 7.18
N SER A 505 -11.63 8.30 6.31
CA SER A 505 -12.25 6.97 6.33
C SER A 505 -12.87 6.67 4.96
N ALA A 506 -13.33 5.43 4.74
CA ALA A 506 -14.02 5.06 3.51
C ALA A 506 -15.32 5.86 3.30
N GLU A 507 -16.07 6.09 4.38
CA GLU A 507 -17.31 6.89 4.38
C GLU A 507 -17.00 8.35 4.03
N ALA A 508 -15.96 8.95 4.61
CA ALA A 508 -15.58 10.31 4.30
C ALA A 508 -15.21 10.47 2.80
N CYS A 509 -14.59 9.45 2.21
CA CYS A 509 -14.29 9.39 0.77
C CYS A 509 -15.58 9.40 -0.07
N ILE A 510 -16.54 8.53 0.29
CA ILE A 510 -17.83 8.42 -0.40
C ILE A 510 -18.61 9.74 -0.29
N LEU A 511 -18.68 10.34 0.90
CA LEU A 511 -19.40 11.60 1.14
C LEU A 511 -18.82 12.75 0.33
N ALA A 512 -17.49 12.87 0.25
CA ALA A 512 -16.82 13.93 -0.49
C ALA A 512 -17.21 13.93 -1.99
N GLU A 513 -17.30 12.75 -2.60
CA GLU A 513 -17.68 12.60 -4.01
C GLU A 513 -19.19 12.68 -4.22
N ARG A 514 -20.00 12.03 -3.35
CA ARG A 514 -21.47 12.09 -3.39
C ARG A 514 -21.96 13.53 -3.36
N ASP A 515 -21.36 14.36 -2.51
CA ASP A 515 -21.77 15.74 -2.29
C ASP A 515 -21.20 16.71 -3.35
N ALA A 516 -20.46 16.22 -4.35
CA ALA A 516 -19.93 16.98 -5.48
C ALA A 516 -20.66 16.59 -6.79
N PRO A 517 -21.91 17.03 -7.04
CA PRO A 517 -22.72 16.55 -8.16
C PRO A 517 -22.13 16.85 -9.56
N PHE A 518 -21.28 17.86 -9.68
CA PHE A 518 -20.58 18.22 -10.91
C PHE A 518 -19.38 17.31 -11.23
N SER A 519 -18.86 16.58 -10.25
CA SER A 519 -17.78 15.61 -10.46
C SER A 519 -18.27 14.42 -11.28
N LEU A 520 -17.42 13.82 -12.11
CA LEU A 520 -17.77 12.59 -12.84
C LEU A 520 -17.90 11.39 -11.91
N GLY A 521 -17.23 11.39 -10.76
CA GLY A 521 -17.03 10.22 -9.90
C GLY A 521 -15.60 10.13 -9.38
N GLN A 522 -15.22 8.96 -8.89
CA GLN A 522 -13.93 8.71 -8.25
C GLN A 522 -13.34 7.36 -8.65
N PHE A 523 -12.02 7.23 -8.47
CA PHE A 523 -11.28 5.97 -8.54
C PHE A 523 -10.56 5.76 -7.21
N ILE A 524 -10.99 4.78 -6.41
CA ILE A 524 -10.40 4.54 -5.08
C ILE A 524 -9.05 3.81 -5.22
N TRP A 525 -8.08 4.16 -4.38
CA TRP A 525 -6.81 3.47 -4.20
C TRP A 525 -6.92 2.46 -3.05
N THR A 526 -7.09 1.16 -3.29
CA THR A 526 -7.31 0.46 -4.58
C THR A 526 -8.53 -0.47 -4.48
N GLY A 527 -8.93 -1.10 -5.58
CA GLY A 527 -9.92 -2.19 -5.51
C GLY A 527 -9.30 -3.44 -4.88
N PHE A 528 -8.22 -3.95 -5.47
CA PHE A 528 -7.41 -5.04 -4.91
C PHE A 528 -6.10 -4.56 -4.30
N ASP A 529 -5.65 -5.22 -3.24
CA ASP A 529 -4.25 -5.18 -2.84
C ASP A 529 -3.37 -5.71 -3.98
N TYR A 530 -2.14 -5.25 -3.99
CA TYR A 530 -1.12 -5.59 -4.98
C TYR A 530 0.21 -5.81 -4.26
N ILE A 531 1.17 -6.41 -4.96
CA ILE A 531 2.50 -6.66 -4.38
C ILE A 531 3.32 -5.36 -4.43
N GLY A 532 4.10 -5.09 -3.38
CA GLY A 532 4.87 -3.86 -3.21
C GLY A 532 4.06 -2.75 -2.54
N GLU A 533 4.67 -1.56 -2.45
CA GLU A 533 4.12 -0.36 -1.78
C GLU A 533 3.41 -0.63 -0.44
N PRO A 534 4.06 -1.34 0.52
CA PRO A 534 3.45 -1.85 1.75
C PRO A 534 3.19 -0.77 2.82
N THR A 535 2.82 0.45 2.42
CA THR A 535 2.52 1.56 3.31
C THR A 535 1.48 1.13 4.35
N PRO A 536 1.69 1.41 5.66
CA PRO A 536 2.73 2.28 6.23
C PRO A 536 4.05 1.57 6.59
N TYR A 537 4.14 0.27 6.35
CA TYR A 537 5.25 -0.61 6.73
C TYR A 537 6.27 -0.81 5.60
N HIS A 538 7.17 -1.79 5.81
CA HIS A 538 8.15 -2.28 4.84
C HIS A 538 8.00 -3.79 4.61
N THR A 539 6.74 -4.26 4.57
CA THR A 539 6.37 -5.66 4.32
C THR A 539 6.33 -5.95 2.80
N LYS A 540 5.60 -6.97 2.30
CA LYS A 540 5.64 -7.32 0.87
C LYS A 540 4.44 -6.88 0.01
N ASN A 541 3.26 -6.69 0.59
CA ASN A 541 2.03 -6.34 -0.13
C ASN A 541 1.44 -5.02 0.37
N ALA A 542 0.69 -4.34 -0.48
CA ALA A 542 -0.12 -3.18 -0.12
C ALA A 542 -1.23 -3.55 0.88
N TYR A 543 -1.73 -2.53 1.59
CA TYR A 543 -2.87 -2.63 2.51
C TYR A 543 -4.10 -1.82 2.03
N PHE A 544 -4.03 -1.21 0.85
CA PHE A 544 -4.99 -0.23 0.34
C PHE A 544 -6.26 -0.85 -0.24
N GLY A 545 -6.18 -2.08 -0.72
CA GLY A 545 -7.26 -2.75 -1.42
C GLY A 545 -8.46 -2.97 -0.53
N GLN A 546 -9.66 -2.86 -1.11
CA GLN A 546 -10.89 -3.32 -0.46
C GLN A 546 -10.98 -4.86 -0.50
N ILE A 547 -10.15 -5.49 -1.32
CA ILE A 547 -10.03 -6.93 -1.51
C ILE A 547 -8.54 -7.28 -1.39
N ASP A 548 -8.19 -8.35 -0.69
CA ASP A 548 -6.78 -8.76 -0.56
C ASP A 548 -6.22 -9.44 -1.84
N THR A 549 -4.91 -9.70 -1.88
CA THR A 549 -4.23 -10.34 -3.03
C THR A 549 -4.74 -11.76 -3.31
N ALA A 550 -5.34 -12.42 -2.31
CA ALA A 550 -5.92 -13.75 -2.40
C ALA A 550 -7.39 -13.73 -2.89
N THR A 551 -7.92 -12.55 -3.25
CA THR A 551 -9.29 -12.31 -3.71
C THR A 551 -10.37 -12.44 -2.64
N PHE A 552 -10.03 -12.20 -1.38
CA PHE A 552 -10.99 -12.13 -0.28
C PHE A 552 -11.36 -10.68 0.07
N PRO A 553 -12.66 -10.33 0.10
CA PRO A 553 -13.10 -9.00 0.53
C PRO A 553 -12.68 -8.68 1.98
N LYS A 554 -12.31 -7.41 2.21
CA LYS A 554 -12.15 -6.80 3.54
C LYS A 554 -13.45 -6.09 3.93
N ASP A 555 -13.58 -5.61 5.17
CA ASP A 555 -14.86 -5.06 5.66
C ASP A 555 -15.29 -3.77 4.91
N SER A 556 -14.35 -2.96 4.47
CA SER A 556 -14.58 -1.77 3.65
C SER A 556 -15.24 -2.05 2.28
N TYR A 557 -15.02 -3.24 1.69
CA TYR A 557 -15.69 -3.67 0.46
C TYR A 557 -17.20 -3.52 0.60
N TYR A 558 -17.74 -3.90 1.76
CA TYR A 558 -19.17 -3.89 2.03
C TYR A 558 -19.70 -2.47 2.31
N ILE A 559 -18.85 -1.55 2.76
CA ILE A 559 -19.19 -0.12 2.88
C ILE A 559 -19.38 0.48 1.47
N TYR A 560 -18.45 0.22 0.55
CA TYR A 560 -18.63 0.66 -0.84
C TYR A 560 -19.81 -0.06 -1.51
N GLN A 561 -20.01 -1.35 -1.28
CA GLN A 561 -21.17 -2.09 -1.78
C GLN A 561 -22.49 -1.48 -1.30
N ALA A 562 -22.58 -1.10 -0.02
CA ALA A 562 -23.77 -0.45 0.52
C ALA A 562 -24.11 0.87 -0.21
N GLU A 563 -23.10 1.66 -0.59
CA GLU A 563 -23.31 2.97 -1.21
C GLU A 563 -23.39 2.92 -2.74
N TRP A 564 -22.88 1.86 -3.37
CA TRP A 564 -22.83 1.71 -4.82
C TRP A 564 -23.87 0.73 -5.40
N THR A 565 -24.73 0.16 -4.55
CA THR A 565 -25.81 -0.74 -4.98
C THR A 565 -27.16 -0.31 -4.40
N ASP A 566 -28.26 -0.59 -5.11
CA ASP A 566 -29.62 -0.33 -4.63
C ASP A 566 -30.18 -1.57 -3.92
N TYR A 567 -30.68 -1.40 -2.69
CA TYR A 567 -31.29 -2.48 -1.92
C TYR A 567 -32.55 -3.06 -2.56
N ARG A 568 -33.19 -2.35 -3.49
CA ARG A 568 -34.35 -2.85 -4.24
C ARG A 568 -33.99 -3.97 -5.22
N ASP A 569 -32.76 -3.95 -5.71
CA ASP A 569 -32.24 -4.96 -6.62
C ASP A 569 -31.37 -5.99 -5.88
N ARG A 570 -30.52 -5.51 -4.97
CA ARG A 570 -29.51 -6.31 -4.27
C ARG A 570 -29.43 -5.92 -2.78
N PRO A 571 -30.43 -6.25 -1.95
CA PRO A 571 -30.41 -5.91 -0.52
C PRO A 571 -29.24 -6.61 0.19
N MET A 572 -28.50 -5.86 1.02
CA MET A 572 -27.37 -6.40 1.76
C MET A 572 -27.26 -5.77 3.15
N VAL A 573 -26.63 -6.51 4.07
CA VAL A 573 -26.15 -6.02 5.36
C VAL A 573 -24.89 -6.79 5.71
N HIS A 574 -23.89 -6.11 6.26
CA HIS A 574 -22.63 -6.73 6.67
C HIS A 574 -22.27 -6.28 8.10
N LEU A 575 -21.97 -7.26 8.95
CA LEU A 575 -21.66 -7.11 10.36
C LEU A 575 -20.20 -7.50 10.62
N PHE A 576 -19.45 -6.58 11.23
CA PHE A 576 -18.05 -6.78 11.62
C PHE A 576 -17.76 -6.13 12.98
N PRO A 577 -16.85 -6.69 13.80
CA PRO A 577 -15.88 -7.75 13.51
C PRO A 577 -16.42 -9.19 13.65
N TYR A 578 -15.54 -10.21 13.57
CA TYR A 578 -15.81 -11.57 14.06
C TYR A 578 -16.09 -11.57 15.57
N TRP A 579 -16.63 -12.66 16.15
CA TRP A 579 -17.11 -12.66 17.56
C TRP A 579 -16.35 -13.61 18.51
N ASP A 580 -15.03 -13.44 18.67
CA ASP A 580 -14.15 -14.27 19.53
C ASP A 580 -13.05 -13.43 20.24
N PHE A 581 -13.38 -12.74 21.34
CA PHE A 581 -12.48 -11.83 22.06
C PHE A 581 -12.26 -12.20 23.54
N ASN A 582 -11.61 -11.33 24.32
CA ASN A 582 -11.46 -11.50 25.76
C ASN A 582 -12.79 -11.23 26.48
N PRO A 583 -13.22 -12.08 27.43
CA PRO A 583 -14.45 -11.83 28.19
C PRO A 583 -14.48 -10.44 28.83
N GLY A 584 -15.51 -9.65 28.52
CA GLY A 584 -15.70 -8.30 29.04
C GLY A 584 -14.88 -7.19 28.34
N GLN A 585 -14.04 -7.52 27.36
CA GLN A 585 -13.37 -6.51 26.51
C GLN A 585 -14.40 -5.65 25.79
N MET A 586 -14.16 -4.35 25.67
CA MET A 586 -15.07 -3.48 24.93
C MET A 586 -14.82 -3.62 23.42
N ILE A 587 -15.83 -4.06 22.67
CA ILE A 587 -15.75 -4.29 21.23
C ILE A 587 -16.60 -3.27 20.49
N ASP A 588 -15.98 -2.60 19.52
CA ASP A 588 -16.65 -1.78 18.51
C ASP A 588 -17.26 -2.67 17.43
N ILE A 589 -18.58 -2.59 17.27
CA ILE A 589 -19.37 -3.33 16.30
C ILE A 589 -19.88 -2.36 15.26
N ARG A 590 -19.64 -2.66 13.99
CA ARG A 590 -20.07 -1.84 12.85
C ARG A 590 -21.01 -2.64 11.96
N VAL A 591 -22.02 -1.96 11.43
CA VAL A 591 -23.00 -2.54 10.50
C VAL A 591 -23.18 -1.58 9.33
N CYS A 592 -22.81 -2.01 8.13
CA CYS A 592 -23.13 -1.30 6.90
C CYS A 592 -24.23 -2.04 6.12
N SER A 593 -25.07 -1.29 5.41
CA SER A 593 -26.19 -1.81 4.64
C SER A 593 -26.60 -0.75 3.61
N ASN A 594 -27.07 -1.17 2.44
CA ASN A 594 -27.75 -0.27 1.49
C ASN A 594 -29.22 0.00 1.86
N ALA A 595 -29.70 -0.61 2.95
CA ALA A 595 -31.05 -0.41 3.46
C ALA A 595 -31.13 0.86 4.32
N PRO A 596 -32.28 1.56 4.34
CA PRO A 596 -32.44 2.79 5.11
C PRO A 596 -32.37 2.61 6.62
N ARG A 597 -32.44 1.37 7.14
CA ARG A 597 -32.40 1.12 8.58
C ARG A 597 -31.79 -0.22 8.92
N VAL A 598 -30.96 -0.24 9.96
CA VAL A 598 -30.37 -1.46 10.54
C VAL A 598 -30.66 -1.57 12.05
N GLU A 599 -30.72 -2.79 12.55
CA GLU A 599 -30.87 -3.11 13.98
C GLU A 599 -29.82 -4.15 14.38
N LEU A 600 -29.18 -3.93 15.54
CA LEU A 600 -28.24 -4.86 16.15
C LEU A 600 -28.90 -5.61 17.31
N ILE A 601 -28.75 -6.93 17.31
CA ILE A 601 -29.16 -7.84 18.37
C ILE A 601 -27.93 -8.57 18.89
N CYS A 602 -27.82 -8.70 20.21
CA CYS A 602 -26.79 -9.48 20.89
C CYS A 602 -27.47 -10.47 21.85
N ASN A 603 -27.26 -11.77 21.65
CA ASN A 603 -27.85 -12.85 22.46
C ASN A 603 -29.36 -12.68 22.67
N ASP A 604 -30.11 -12.52 21.57
CA ASP A 604 -31.56 -12.30 21.53
C ASP A 604 -32.05 -10.99 22.17
N VAL A 605 -31.15 -10.08 22.56
CA VAL A 605 -31.50 -8.75 23.09
C VAL A 605 -31.19 -7.66 22.07
N THR A 606 -32.19 -6.86 21.71
CA THR A 606 -31.98 -5.66 20.87
C THR A 606 -31.06 -4.69 21.60
N VAL A 607 -29.95 -4.35 20.96
CA VAL A 607 -28.97 -3.36 21.42
C VAL A 607 -29.40 -1.96 21.00
N GLY A 608 -29.84 -1.82 19.75
CA GLY A 608 -30.33 -0.56 19.18
C GLY A 608 -30.50 -0.62 17.67
N SER A 609 -31.11 0.42 17.11
CA SER A 609 -31.28 0.61 15.67
C SER A 609 -30.62 1.90 15.19
N HIS A 610 -30.25 1.93 13.92
CA HIS A 610 -29.65 3.08 13.26
C HIS A 610 -30.33 3.32 11.90
N GLU A 611 -30.70 4.56 11.62
CA GLU A 611 -31.28 5.00 10.34
C GLU A 611 -30.16 5.52 9.44
N ILE A 612 -30.13 5.10 8.18
CA ILE A 612 -29.11 5.47 7.20
C ILE A 612 -29.75 6.31 6.09
N ASP A 613 -29.39 7.59 6.01
CA ASP A 613 -29.73 8.44 4.86
C ASP A 613 -28.58 8.43 3.85
N HIS A 614 -28.61 7.48 2.91
CA HIS A 614 -27.61 7.39 1.85
C HIS A 614 -27.48 8.66 0.98
N ARG A 615 -28.54 9.49 0.91
CA ARG A 615 -28.56 10.65 0.02
C ARG A 615 -27.96 11.90 0.66
N ASN A 616 -28.26 12.16 1.94
CA ASN A 616 -27.82 13.39 2.61
C ASN A 616 -27.17 13.16 3.99
N GLY A 617 -27.20 11.93 4.49
CA GLY A 617 -26.64 11.55 5.78
C GLY A 617 -25.12 11.70 5.81
N GLN A 618 -24.58 11.89 7.01
CA GLN A 618 -23.15 11.97 7.28
C GLN A 618 -22.61 10.69 7.94
N GLU A 619 -23.50 9.80 8.37
CA GLU A 619 -23.19 8.48 8.93
C GLU A 619 -23.76 7.44 7.97
N LEU A 620 -22.88 6.62 7.39
CA LEU A 620 -23.24 5.61 6.37
C LEU A 620 -23.23 4.17 6.94
N ALA A 621 -23.00 4.03 8.23
CA ALA A 621 -22.96 2.74 8.92
C ALA A 621 -23.32 2.92 10.39
N GLY A 622 -24.07 1.97 10.95
CA GLY A 622 -24.33 1.90 12.38
C GLY A 622 -23.08 1.49 13.15
N TRP A 623 -22.91 2.04 14.35
CA TRP A 623 -21.80 1.75 15.25
C TRP A 623 -22.27 1.64 16.70
N TRP A 624 -21.86 0.56 17.37
CA TRP A 624 -22.15 0.26 18.77
C TRP A 624 -20.89 -0.21 19.49
N LYS A 625 -20.86 -0.05 20.80
CA LYS A 625 -19.77 -0.52 21.66
C LYS A 625 -20.33 -1.38 22.79
N LEU A 626 -19.91 -2.64 22.87
CA LEU A 626 -20.43 -3.63 23.84
C LEU A 626 -19.30 -4.42 24.49
N PRO A 627 -19.42 -4.79 25.78
CA PRO A 627 -18.52 -5.76 26.37
C PRO A 627 -18.72 -7.14 25.71
N TYR A 628 -17.65 -7.79 25.31
CA TYR A 628 -17.71 -9.10 24.68
C TYR A 628 -18.29 -10.15 25.64
N GLN A 629 -19.36 -10.79 25.17
CA GLN A 629 -19.94 -11.99 25.77
C GLN A 629 -20.07 -13.05 24.67
N ALA A 630 -19.55 -14.24 24.94
CA ALA A 630 -19.66 -15.37 24.01
C ALA A 630 -21.12 -15.65 23.65
N GLY A 631 -21.39 -15.89 22.37
CA GLY A 631 -22.74 -16.09 21.86
C GLY A 631 -22.89 -15.61 20.42
N GLU A 632 -23.97 -14.89 20.13
CA GLU A 632 -24.31 -14.44 18.77
C GLU A 632 -24.59 -12.93 18.74
N ILE A 633 -24.05 -12.27 17.72
CA ILE A 633 -24.48 -10.94 17.28
C ILE A 633 -25.13 -11.04 15.91
N LYS A 634 -26.19 -10.27 15.70
CA LYS A 634 -27.01 -10.31 14.49
C LYS A 634 -27.39 -8.90 14.06
N ALA A 635 -27.17 -8.60 12.79
CA ALA A 635 -27.63 -7.39 12.13
C ALA A 635 -28.88 -7.70 11.29
N ILE A 636 -29.88 -6.83 11.36
CA ILE A 636 -31.12 -6.91 10.57
C ILE A 636 -31.31 -5.61 9.81
N ALA A 637 -31.43 -5.69 8.49
CA ALA A 637 -31.71 -4.55 7.63
C ALA A 637 -33.19 -4.50 7.22
N TYR A 638 -33.75 -3.29 7.22
CA TYR A 638 -35.15 -3.02 6.96
C TYR A 638 -35.34 -2.06 5.79
N ASP A 639 -36.36 -2.32 4.96
CA ASP A 639 -36.84 -1.36 3.95
C ASP A 639 -37.57 -0.17 4.59
N GLU A 640 -37.97 0.80 3.77
CA GLU A 640 -38.71 2.00 4.18
C GLU A 640 -40.09 1.70 4.80
N ASN A 641 -40.60 0.47 4.64
CA ASN A 641 -41.87 0.01 5.21
C ASN A 641 -41.67 -0.81 6.50
N GLY A 642 -40.43 -0.95 6.98
CA GLY A 642 -40.09 -1.74 8.16
C GLY A 642 -40.07 -3.26 7.91
N ARG A 643 -39.96 -3.72 6.66
CA ARG A 643 -39.81 -5.15 6.33
C ARG A 643 -38.34 -5.56 6.38
N VAL A 644 -38.07 -6.72 6.97
CA VAL A 644 -36.72 -7.31 6.94
C VAL A 644 -36.38 -7.72 5.52
N ILE A 645 -35.25 -7.22 5.00
CA ILE A 645 -34.78 -7.49 3.62
C ILE A 645 -33.41 -8.17 3.57
N ALA A 646 -32.59 -8.04 4.62
CA ALA A 646 -31.32 -8.75 4.75
C ALA A 646 -30.97 -8.98 6.23
N THR A 647 -30.17 -10.01 6.50
CA THR A 647 -29.64 -10.32 7.84
C THR A 647 -28.22 -10.85 7.73
N ASP A 648 -27.36 -10.47 8.68
CA ASP A 648 -26.01 -11.02 8.83
C ASP A 648 -25.77 -11.41 10.29
N VAL A 649 -24.97 -12.45 10.52
CA VAL A 649 -24.78 -13.08 11.83
C VAL A 649 -23.32 -13.43 12.04
N ARG A 650 -22.80 -13.10 13.23
CA ARG A 650 -21.50 -13.59 13.72
C ARG A 650 -21.71 -14.33 15.03
N THR A 651 -21.01 -15.43 15.20
CA THR A 651 -21.13 -16.30 16.38
C THR A 651 -19.75 -16.61 16.93
N SER A 652 -19.64 -16.73 18.25
CA SER A 652 -18.43 -17.25 18.87
C SER A 652 -18.14 -18.69 18.45
N PHE A 653 -16.86 -18.98 18.20
CA PHE A 653 -16.37 -20.27 17.73
C PHE A 653 -15.23 -20.79 18.61
N LYS A 654 -14.97 -22.09 18.53
CA LYS A 654 -13.88 -22.76 19.24
C LYS A 654 -12.65 -22.94 18.35
N ASP A 655 -11.68 -23.72 18.81
CA ASP A 655 -10.51 -24.09 18.01
C ASP A 655 -10.88 -24.91 16.78
N ALA A 656 -10.14 -24.68 15.70
CA ALA A 656 -10.29 -25.40 14.45
C ALA A 656 -10.17 -26.92 14.63
N ARG A 657 -11.06 -27.67 13.98
CA ARG A 657 -11.11 -29.14 13.99
C ARG A 657 -11.22 -29.76 12.61
N GLN A 658 -11.82 -29.07 11.67
CA GLN A 658 -12.06 -29.60 10.33
C GLN A 658 -11.65 -28.59 9.25
N ILE A 659 -11.05 -29.11 8.18
CA ILE A 659 -10.79 -28.35 6.97
C ILE A 659 -12.08 -28.33 6.14
N LYS A 660 -12.42 -27.16 5.60
CA LYS A 660 -13.48 -26.97 4.61
C LYS A 660 -12.88 -26.42 3.32
N LEU A 661 -13.29 -26.98 2.20
CA LEU A 661 -12.81 -26.62 0.87
C LEU A 661 -14.00 -26.17 0.01
N THR A 662 -13.93 -24.95 -0.51
CA THR A 662 -15.02 -24.35 -1.31
C THR A 662 -14.45 -23.88 -2.66
N PRO A 663 -14.67 -24.65 -3.73
CA PRO A 663 -14.25 -24.23 -5.07
C PRO A 663 -15.22 -23.18 -5.65
N ASP A 664 -14.72 -22.27 -6.48
CA ASP A 664 -15.56 -21.27 -7.16
C ASP A 664 -16.28 -21.81 -8.42
N LYS A 665 -15.91 -22.99 -8.89
CA LYS A 665 -16.59 -23.75 -9.95
C LYS A 665 -16.42 -25.26 -9.78
N GLU A 666 -17.19 -26.05 -10.52
CA GLU A 666 -17.18 -27.52 -10.39
C GLU A 666 -16.24 -28.23 -11.37
N SER A 667 -15.86 -27.56 -12.46
CA SER A 667 -15.04 -28.13 -13.54
C SER A 667 -14.15 -27.06 -14.21
N LEU A 668 -13.12 -27.54 -14.89
CA LEU A 668 -12.19 -26.76 -15.70
C LEU A 668 -12.31 -27.15 -17.18
N ILE A 669 -11.94 -26.26 -18.10
CA ILE A 669 -11.65 -26.62 -19.49
C ILE A 669 -10.17 -26.99 -19.58
N ALA A 670 -9.85 -28.14 -20.18
CA ALA A 670 -8.48 -28.62 -20.38
C ALA A 670 -7.75 -27.85 -21.49
N ASN A 671 -7.64 -26.53 -21.34
CA ASN A 671 -6.99 -25.61 -22.29
C ASN A 671 -5.65 -25.06 -21.77
N GLY A 672 -5.13 -25.61 -20.67
CA GLY A 672 -3.87 -25.19 -20.03
C GLY A 672 -3.89 -23.85 -19.28
N THR A 673 -4.94 -23.04 -19.43
CA THR A 673 -5.02 -21.66 -18.91
C THR A 673 -6.21 -21.40 -18.00
N ASP A 674 -7.25 -22.24 -18.05
CA ASP A 674 -8.41 -22.15 -17.18
C ASP A 674 -8.01 -22.41 -15.71
N LEU A 675 -8.64 -21.68 -14.79
CA LEU A 675 -8.30 -21.68 -13.36
C LEU A 675 -9.52 -21.94 -12.48
N ILE A 676 -9.34 -22.73 -11.42
CA ILE A 676 -10.31 -22.93 -10.35
C ILE A 676 -9.68 -22.43 -9.05
N PHE A 677 -10.44 -21.61 -8.33
CA PHE A 677 -10.01 -21.01 -7.07
C PHE A 677 -10.69 -21.76 -5.94
N VAL A 678 -9.91 -22.37 -5.06
CA VAL A 678 -10.42 -23.16 -3.94
C VAL A 678 -10.11 -22.45 -2.63
N GLU A 679 -11.15 -21.93 -2.00
CA GLU A 679 -11.07 -21.35 -0.68
C GLU A 679 -10.95 -22.46 0.38
N ILE A 680 -9.90 -22.35 1.20
CA ILE A 680 -9.60 -23.24 2.32
C ILE A 680 -9.92 -22.49 3.61
N THR A 681 -10.87 -23.00 4.37
CA THR A 681 -11.27 -22.47 5.69
C THR A 681 -11.24 -23.56 6.75
N MET A 682 -11.41 -23.16 8.01
CA MET A 682 -11.51 -24.07 9.15
C MET A 682 -12.88 -23.98 9.81
N GLU A 683 -13.39 -25.13 10.23
CA GLU A 683 -14.58 -25.25 11.07
C GLU A 683 -14.19 -25.85 12.43
N ASP A 684 -14.86 -25.40 13.50
CA ASP A 684 -14.73 -25.97 14.83
C ASP A 684 -15.50 -27.29 14.99
N GLU A 685 -15.55 -27.84 16.20
CA GLU A 685 -16.29 -29.09 16.47
C GLU A 685 -17.81 -28.97 16.30
N ASP A 686 -18.35 -27.75 16.38
CA ASP A 686 -19.78 -27.46 16.23
C ASP A 686 -20.13 -27.08 14.77
N GLY A 687 -19.16 -27.12 13.85
CA GLY A 687 -19.32 -26.75 12.45
C GLY A 687 -19.34 -25.24 12.18
N ARG A 688 -18.93 -24.41 13.16
CA ARG A 688 -18.81 -22.96 12.98
C ARG A 688 -17.48 -22.62 12.33
N VAL A 689 -17.49 -21.64 11.42
CA VAL A 689 -16.25 -21.15 10.79
C VAL A 689 -15.37 -20.48 11.86
N VAL A 690 -14.09 -20.84 11.89
CA VAL A 690 -13.10 -20.24 12.78
C VAL A 690 -12.47 -19.05 12.06
N GLU A 691 -13.09 -17.87 12.19
CA GLU A 691 -12.79 -16.69 11.38
C GLU A 691 -11.40 -16.08 11.64
N ASN A 692 -10.73 -16.45 12.73
CA ASN A 692 -9.34 -16.07 13.01
C ASN A 692 -8.35 -17.25 12.89
N ALA A 693 -8.72 -18.36 12.22
CA ALA A 693 -7.83 -19.49 12.06
C ALA A 693 -6.56 -19.12 11.26
N ASN A 694 -5.42 -19.62 11.73
CA ASN A 694 -4.11 -19.40 11.14
C ASN A 694 -3.31 -20.69 10.94
N ASN A 695 -4.01 -21.82 10.87
CA ASN A 695 -3.42 -23.15 10.71
C ASN A 695 -2.52 -23.24 9.48
N ARG A 696 -1.38 -23.93 9.59
CA ARG A 696 -0.59 -24.33 8.43
C ARG A 696 -1.25 -25.50 7.72
N VAL A 697 -1.42 -25.37 6.41
CA VAL A 697 -1.94 -26.45 5.56
C VAL A 697 -0.92 -26.84 4.48
N PHE A 698 -1.11 -28.05 3.95
CA PHE A 698 -0.36 -28.62 2.84
C PHE A 698 -1.34 -28.94 1.72
N VAL A 699 -1.03 -28.55 0.50
CA VAL A 699 -1.88 -28.72 -0.67
C VAL A 699 -1.15 -29.56 -1.71
N GLU A 700 -1.76 -30.66 -2.10
CA GLU A 700 -1.28 -31.57 -3.14
C GLU A 700 -2.33 -31.62 -4.26
N VAL A 701 -1.91 -31.40 -5.50
CA VAL A 701 -2.76 -31.51 -6.69
C VAL A 701 -2.18 -32.56 -7.62
N THR A 702 -3.02 -33.50 -8.05
CA THR A 702 -2.65 -34.61 -8.95
C THR A 702 -3.69 -34.77 -10.06
N GLY A 703 -3.32 -35.46 -11.15
CA GLY A 703 -4.21 -35.72 -12.28
C GLY A 703 -4.12 -34.63 -13.36
N ALA A 704 -5.26 -34.28 -13.96
CA ALA A 704 -5.35 -33.38 -15.12
C ALA A 704 -5.21 -31.87 -14.79
N GLY A 705 -4.59 -31.53 -13.67
CA GLY A 705 -4.51 -30.17 -13.15
C GLY A 705 -3.25 -29.97 -12.33
N ARG A 706 -2.93 -28.70 -12.06
CA ARG A 706 -1.66 -28.27 -11.45
C ARG A 706 -1.90 -27.13 -10.46
N LEU A 707 -1.31 -27.23 -9.27
CA LEU A 707 -1.30 -26.10 -8.33
C LEU A 707 -0.38 -25.00 -8.90
N VAL A 708 -0.87 -23.77 -8.99
CA VAL A 708 -0.11 -22.64 -9.57
C VAL A 708 0.03 -21.44 -8.63
N GLY A 709 -0.57 -21.51 -7.43
CA GLY A 709 -0.43 -20.48 -6.42
C GLY A 709 -1.13 -20.83 -5.10
N LEU A 710 -0.52 -20.40 -3.99
CA LEU A 710 -1.12 -20.34 -2.67
C LEU A 710 -1.02 -18.92 -2.14
N ASP A 711 -2.12 -18.33 -1.68
CA ASP A 711 -2.12 -16.98 -1.11
C ASP A 711 -3.19 -16.80 -0.04
N ASN A 712 -2.87 -16.07 1.01
CA ASN A 712 -3.76 -15.75 2.13
C ASN A 712 -3.97 -14.24 2.31
N GLY A 713 -3.34 -13.39 1.50
CA GLY A 713 -3.48 -11.93 1.59
C GLY A 713 -2.70 -11.28 2.74
N ASP A 714 -1.97 -12.04 3.55
CA ASP A 714 -1.14 -11.48 4.62
C ASP A 714 0.14 -10.87 4.05
N SER A 715 0.24 -9.54 4.15
CA SER A 715 1.42 -8.79 3.73
C SER A 715 2.67 -9.14 4.54
N THR A 716 2.52 -9.73 5.72
CA THR A 716 3.61 -10.11 6.62
C THR A 716 4.04 -11.57 6.51
N ASP A 717 3.38 -12.37 5.65
CA ASP A 717 3.67 -13.78 5.41
C ASP A 717 4.60 -13.97 4.18
N TYR A 718 5.85 -14.29 4.46
CA TYR A 718 6.89 -14.49 3.45
C TYR A 718 7.02 -15.93 2.93
N ASP A 719 6.08 -16.82 3.26
CA ASP A 719 6.06 -18.12 2.61
C ASP A 719 5.91 -17.97 1.09
N PRO A 720 6.51 -18.87 0.30
CA PRO A 720 6.46 -18.79 -1.16
C PRO A 720 5.04 -18.94 -1.72
N TYR A 721 4.64 -18.04 -2.63
CA TYR A 721 3.40 -18.21 -3.41
C TYR A 721 3.40 -19.50 -4.24
N LYS A 722 4.59 -19.93 -4.67
CA LYS A 722 4.83 -21.13 -5.50
C LYS A 722 5.17 -22.39 -4.69
N GLY A 723 4.93 -22.37 -3.37
CA GLY A 723 5.13 -23.49 -2.45
C GLY A 723 3.94 -24.45 -2.35
N LEU A 724 4.10 -25.53 -1.58
CA LEU A 724 3.04 -26.52 -1.30
C LEU A 724 2.40 -26.36 0.09
N SER A 725 2.86 -25.40 0.89
CA SER A 725 2.36 -25.16 2.24
C SER A 725 2.33 -23.68 2.56
N ARG A 726 1.27 -23.25 3.24
CA ARG A 726 1.09 -21.88 3.73
C ARG A 726 0.17 -21.88 4.95
N ARG A 727 0.26 -20.86 5.82
CA ARG A 727 -0.72 -20.62 6.87
C ARG A 727 -2.01 -20.01 6.30
N LEU A 728 -3.13 -20.25 6.95
CA LEU A 728 -4.31 -19.39 6.80
C LEU A 728 -4.01 -18.01 7.42
N PHE A 729 -4.67 -16.97 6.92
CA PHE A 729 -4.70 -15.65 7.54
C PHE A 729 -6.15 -15.26 7.75
N SER A 730 -6.50 -14.89 8.98
CA SER A 730 -7.89 -14.56 9.38
C SER A 730 -8.91 -15.54 8.80
N GLY A 731 -8.70 -16.83 9.07
CA GLY A 731 -9.64 -17.90 8.73
C GLY A 731 -9.58 -18.42 7.29
N LYS A 732 -8.77 -17.85 6.40
CA LYS A 732 -8.79 -18.16 4.96
C LYS A 732 -7.43 -18.36 4.32
N LEU A 733 -7.38 -19.23 3.32
CA LEU A 733 -6.28 -19.41 2.36
C LEU A 733 -6.88 -19.73 0.99
N MET A 734 -6.29 -19.22 -0.08
CA MET A 734 -6.64 -19.52 -1.47
C MET A 734 -5.65 -20.50 -2.08
N ALA A 735 -6.16 -21.57 -2.70
CA ALA A 735 -5.41 -22.42 -3.60
C ALA A 735 -5.88 -22.22 -5.05
N ILE A 736 -4.94 -21.90 -5.94
CA ILE A 736 -5.22 -21.68 -7.37
C ILE A 736 -4.76 -22.91 -8.14
N VAL A 737 -5.71 -23.61 -8.77
CA VAL A 737 -5.45 -24.80 -9.56
C VAL A 737 -5.72 -24.49 -11.03
N ALA A 738 -4.71 -24.68 -11.88
CA ALA A 738 -4.84 -24.53 -13.32
C ALA A 738 -5.14 -25.89 -13.98
N ALA A 739 -5.84 -25.85 -15.10
CA ALA A 739 -6.01 -27.01 -15.96
C ALA A 739 -4.69 -27.41 -16.63
N GLY A 740 -4.54 -28.71 -16.91
CA GLY A 740 -3.60 -29.19 -17.92
C GLY A 740 -4.15 -29.03 -19.34
N ALA A 741 -3.45 -29.61 -20.32
CA ALA A 741 -3.89 -29.68 -21.72
C ALA A 741 -4.73 -30.93 -22.04
N GLU A 742 -4.74 -31.91 -21.13
CA GLU A 742 -5.45 -33.18 -21.30
C GLU A 742 -6.69 -33.23 -20.40
N PRO A 743 -7.85 -33.68 -20.89
CA PRO A 743 -9.04 -33.85 -20.06
C PRO A 743 -8.88 -35.01 -19.08
N GLY A 744 -9.58 -34.96 -17.94
CA GLY A 744 -9.52 -36.01 -16.92
C GLY A 744 -9.91 -35.52 -15.54
N THR A 745 -9.66 -36.35 -14.53
CA THR A 745 -9.91 -36.00 -13.13
C THR A 745 -8.75 -35.20 -12.55
N ILE A 746 -9.08 -34.14 -11.83
CA ILE A 746 -8.15 -33.37 -10.99
C ILE A 746 -8.46 -33.73 -9.56
N ARG A 747 -7.46 -34.12 -8.77
CA ARG A 747 -7.62 -34.42 -7.35
C ARG A 747 -6.76 -33.47 -6.53
N MET A 748 -7.41 -32.69 -5.67
CA MET A 748 -6.75 -31.81 -4.71
C MET A 748 -6.91 -32.37 -3.30
N LYS A 749 -5.81 -32.60 -2.59
CA LYS A 749 -5.79 -33.04 -1.20
C LYS A 749 -5.20 -31.93 -0.33
N VAL A 750 -5.88 -31.63 0.78
CA VAL A 750 -5.45 -30.64 1.76
C VAL A 750 -5.34 -31.30 3.13
N SER A 751 -4.23 -31.06 3.83
CA SER A 751 -3.99 -31.59 5.19
C SER A 751 -3.42 -30.53 6.12
N ALA A 752 -3.70 -30.67 7.42
CA ALA A 752 -3.17 -29.84 8.50
C ALA A 752 -2.85 -30.71 9.72
N ILE A 753 -1.90 -30.29 10.54
CA ILE A 753 -1.50 -31.04 11.73
C ILE A 753 -2.62 -31.04 12.77
N GLY A 754 -2.87 -32.21 13.37
CA GLY A 754 -3.94 -32.40 14.35
C GLY A 754 -5.35 -32.51 13.73
N MET A 755 -5.46 -32.60 12.40
CA MET A 755 -6.73 -32.69 11.67
C MET A 755 -6.73 -33.83 10.64
N GLY A 756 -7.92 -34.29 10.25
CA GLY A 756 -8.07 -35.20 9.11
C GLY A 756 -7.91 -34.46 7.78
N SER A 757 -7.25 -35.09 6.80
CA SER A 757 -7.15 -34.52 5.45
C SER A 757 -8.51 -34.46 4.75
N ARG A 758 -8.67 -33.50 3.83
CA ARG A 758 -9.80 -33.39 2.92
C ARG A 758 -9.34 -33.54 1.49
N THR A 759 -10.21 -34.06 0.64
CA THR A 759 -9.95 -34.23 -0.79
C THR A 759 -11.16 -33.72 -1.57
N LEU A 760 -10.88 -32.95 -2.62
CA LEU A 760 -11.83 -32.56 -3.64
C LEU A 760 -11.41 -33.17 -4.98
N GLU A 761 -12.41 -33.49 -5.80
CA GLU A 761 -12.20 -33.91 -7.18
C GLU A 761 -12.96 -32.98 -8.12
N PHE A 762 -12.30 -32.61 -9.22
CA PHE A 762 -12.85 -31.79 -10.30
C PHE A 762 -12.71 -32.53 -11.63
N ALA A 763 -13.51 -32.13 -12.61
CA ALA A 763 -13.35 -32.58 -14.00
C ALA A 763 -12.64 -31.51 -14.84
N ALA A 764 -11.59 -31.90 -15.56
CA ALA A 764 -11.06 -31.15 -16.70
C ALA A 764 -11.75 -31.65 -17.97
N LEU A 765 -12.59 -30.80 -18.56
CA LEU A 765 -13.40 -31.08 -19.73
C LEU A 765 -12.59 -30.92 -21.02
N PRO A 766 -12.90 -31.69 -22.09
CA PRO A 766 -12.21 -31.56 -23.37
C PRO A 766 -12.33 -30.16 -23.97
N CYS A 767 -11.28 -29.74 -24.66
CA CYS A 767 -11.18 -28.47 -25.37
C CYS A 767 -10.87 -28.72 -26.86
N PRO A 768 -11.36 -27.91 -27.81
CA PRO A 768 -10.95 -28.00 -29.21
C PRO A 768 -9.43 -27.87 -29.37
N ALA A 769 -8.85 -28.65 -30.29
CA ALA A 769 -7.39 -28.67 -30.49
C ALA A 769 -6.82 -27.31 -30.93
N GLU A 770 -7.63 -26.49 -31.60
CA GLU A 770 -7.25 -25.13 -32.01
C GLU A 770 -7.00 -24.20 -30.82
N GLU A 771 -7.71 -24.38 -29.70
CA GLU A 771 -7.53 -23.57 -28.48
C GLU A 771 -6.25 -23.93 -27.70
N LEU A 772 -5.71 -25.14 -27.93
CA LEU A 772 -4.45 -25.61 -27.36
C LEU A 772 -3.23 -25.13 -28.16
N GLN A 773 -3.43 -24.60 -29.37
CA GLN A 773 -2.32 -24.19 -30.22
C GLN A 773 -1.48 -23.10 -29.55
N GLY A 774 -0.19 -23.39 -29.37
CA GLY A 774 0.78 -22.44 -28.81
C GLY A 774 0.59 -22.17 -27.31
N ILE A 775 -0.10 -23.03 -26.56
CA ILE A 775 -0.23 -22.98 -25.09
C ILE A 775 0.94 -23.71 -24.42
N SER A 776 1.41 -23.18 -23.28
CA SER A 776 2.32 -23.86 -22.36
C SER A 776 1.65 -24.10 -21.00
N ALA A 777 1.76 -25.31 -20.45
CA ALA A 777 1.09 -25.69 -19.21
C ALA A 777 1.82 -26.82 -18.46
N HIS A 778 3.11 -26.63 -18.19
CA HIS A 778 3.99 -27.64 -17.58
C HIS A 778 4.43 -27.28 -16.15
N MET A 779 4.42 -25.99 -15.79
CA MET A 779 4.87 -25.55 -14.48
C MET A 779 3.81 -25.79 -13.40
N SER A 780 4.27 -26.17 -12.21
CA SER A 780 3.44 -26.33 -11.02
C SER A 780 4.22 -25.89 -9.78
N ASN A 781 3.49 -25.58 -8.71
CA ASN A 781 4.08 -25.35 -7.40
C ASN A 781 4.90 -26.57 -6.97
N ARG A 782 6.00 -26.31 -6.25
CA ARG A 782 6.93 -27.33 -5.78
C ARG A 782 7.24 -27.13 -4.31
N GLU A 783 7.86 -28.13 -3.69
CA GLU A 783 8.35 -27.98 -2.33
C GLU A 783 9.40 -26.86 -2.28
N LEU A 784 9.18 -25.89 -1.39
CA LEU A 784 10.05 -24.74 -1.15
C LEU A 784 10.17 -24.54 0.37
N PRO A 785 11.24 -23.87 0.84
CA PRO A 785 11.44 -23.63 2.27
C PRO A 785 10.27 -22.88 2.91
N CYS A 786 9.84 -23.35 4.08
CA CYS A 786 8.94 -22.62 4.97
C CYS A 786 9.71 -21.42 5.55
N VAL A 787 9.15 -20.22 5.43
CA VAL A 787 9.74 -19.00 5.98
C VAL A 787 9.04 -18.61 7.27
N MET A 788 7.71 -18.70 7.30
CA MET A 788 6.91 -18.32 8.47
C MET A 788 6.69 -19.53 9.39
N GLY A 789 7.35 -19.54 10.56
CA GLY A 789 7.23 -20.63 11.51
C GLY A 789 7.93 -21.92 11.06
N ARG A 790 7.28 -23.08 11.22
CA ARG A 790 7.82 -24.38 10.79
C ARG A 790 6.75 -25.30 10.21
N LEU A 791 7.14 -26.27 9.39
CA LEU A 791 6.19 -27.18 8.75
C LEU A 791 5.39 -28.03 9.74
N ASP A 792 6.01 -28.42 10.86
CA ASP A 792 5.42 -29.28 11.90
C ASP A 792 4.78 -28.47 13.06
N GLU A 793 4.06 -27.40 12.74
CA GLU A 793 3.53 -26.47 13.73
C GLU A 793 2.01 -26.58 13.99
N ILE A 794 1.62 -26.16 15.19
CA ILE A 794 0.26 -25.73 15.52
C ILE A 794 0.36 -24.26 15.95
N PRO A 795 0.04 -23.29 15.07
CA PRO A 795 0.20 -21.87 15.37
C PRO A 795 -0.66 -21.42 16.57
N LEU A 796 -0.21 -20.39 17.26
CA LEU A 796 -0.98 -19.70 18.30
C LEU A 796 -2.04 -18.84 17.61
N ARG A 797 -3.31 -19.12 17.86
CA ARG A 797 -4.46 -18.46 17.21
C ARG A 797 -5.00 -17.31 18.06
N LYS A 798 -5.15 -17.52 19.37
CA LYS A 798 -5.75 -16.57 20.31
C LYS A 798 -4.99 -16.57 21.64
N ILE A 799 -4.82 -15.38 22.21
CA ILE A 799 -4.43 -15.17 23.61
C ILE A 799 -5.67 -14.61 24.31
N GLU A 800 -6.22 -15.35 25.27
CA GLU A 800 -7.36 -14.90 26.07
C GLU A 800 -6.87 -14.35 27.41
N LEU A 801 -7.18 -13.10 27.71
CA LEU A 801 -6.84 -12.43 28.96
C LEU A 801 -7.96 -12.52 29.97
N LEU A 802 -7.61 -12.78 31.23
CA LEU A 802 -8.54 -12.94 32.33
C LEU A 802 -8.11 -12.09 33.52
N SER A 803 -8.91 -11.08 33.86
CA SER A 803 -8.76 -10.31 35.10
C SER A 803 -9.85 -10.68 36.11
N ARG A 804 -9.57 -11.63 37.00
CA ARG A 804 -10.56 -12.11 38.00
C ARG A 804 -10.88 -11.06 39.06
N SER A 805 -9.99 -10.11 39.24
CA SER A 805 -10.08 -9.04 40.22
C SER A 805 -10.73 -7.77 39.63
N GLY A 806 -11.20 -7.78 38.39
CA GLY A 806 -11.75 -6.61 37.71
C GLY A 806 -10.67 -5.70 37.11
N GLN A 807 -11.10 -4.63 36.44
CA GLN A 807 -10.23 -3.77 35.63
C GLN A 807 -10.06 -2.34 36.19
N HIS A 808 -10.51 -2.11 37.43
CA HIS A 808 -10.41 -0.82 38.10
C HIS A 808 -9.42 -0.89 39.26
N LEU A 809 -8.48 0.06 39.31
CA LEU A 809 -7.50 0.23 40.36
C LEU A 809 -7.69 1.58 41.05
N ASP A 810 -7.39 1.62 42.34
CA ASP A 810 -7.44 2.83 43.16
C ASP A 810 -6.48 2.71 44.35
N GLU A 811 -6.45 3.71 45.24
CA GLU A 811 -5.59 3.67 46.44
C GLU A 811 -5.84 2.44 47.33
N THR A 812 -7.07 1.89 47.34
CA THR A 812 -7.43 0.70 48.14
C THR A 812 -7.07 -0.60 47.44
N LYS A 813 -6.98 -0.57 46.11
CA LYS A 813 -6.61 -1.70 45.25
C LYS A 813 -5.61 -1.26 44.17
N PRO A 814 -4.36 -0.97 44.55
CA PRO A 814 -3.35 -0.46 43.61
C PRO A 814 -2.72 -1.56 42.75
N VAL A 815 -3.05 -2.83 42.98
CA VAL A 815 -2.46 -3.98 42.29
C VAL A 815 -3.53 -4.96 41.82
N VAL A 816 -3.35 -5.48 40.60
CA VAL A 816 -4.21 -6.52 40.00
C VAL A 816 -3.36 -7.56 39.26
N GLU A 817 -3.85 -8.79 39.19
CA GLU A 817 -3.22 -9.88 38.42
C GLU A 817 -4.08 -10.24 37.21
N VAL A 818 -3.42 -10.48 36.07
CA VAL A 818 -4.03 -10.90 34.81
C VAL A 818 -3.39 -12.22 34.36
N GLU A 819 -4.23 -13.17 33.94
CA GLU A 819 -3.84 -14.48 33.41
C GLU A 819 -4.04 -14.50 31.88
N ALA A 820 -3.08 -15.01 31.11
CA ALA A 820 -3.18 -15.27 29.69
C ALA A 820 -3.39 -16.77 29.42
N ARG A 821 -4.39 -17.12 28.61
CA ARG A 821 -4.61 -18.48 28.11
C ARG A 821 -4.37 -18.55 26.61
N LEU A 822 -3.58 -19.53 26.21
CA LEU A 822 -3.19 -19.71 24.81
C LEU A 822 -4.08 -20.75 24.13
N TYR A 823 -4.57 -20.41 22.94
CA TYR A 823 -5.41 -21.28 22.11
C TYR A 823 -4.81 -21.47 20.71
N PRO A 824 -4.82 -22.70 20.18
CA PRO A 824 -5.23 -23.92 20.88
C PRO A 824 -4.24 -24.26 22.02
N HIS A 825 -4.71 -24.94 23.07
CA HIS A 825 -3.89 -25.22 24.25
C HIS A 825 -2.61 -26.03 23.96
N ASN A 826 -2.59 -26.78 22.86
CA ASN A 826 -1.44 -27.53 22.38
C ASN A 826 -0.62 -26.77 21.32
N THR A 827 -0.74 -25.45 21.24
CA THR A 827 0.06 -24.62 20.33
C THR A 827 1.57 -24.86 20.50
N SER A 828 2.28 -24.78 19.37
CA SER A 828 3.74 -24.83 19.31
C SER A 828 4.40 -23.60 19.94
N TYR A 829 3.69 -22.48 20.05
CA TYR A 829 4.25 -21.17 20.43
C TYR A 829 3.65 -20.70 21.75
N LYS A 830 4.46 -20.81 22.83
CA LYS A 830 4.01 -20.52 24.20
C LYS A 830 4.54 -19.23 24.80
N GLU A 831 5.49 -18.59 24.12
CA GLU A 831 6.11 -17.34 24.57
C GLU A 831 5.14 -16.18 24.36
N VAL A 832 5.03 -15.33 25.39
CA VAL A 832 4.22 -14.11 25.37
C VAL A 832 4.99 -12.96 26.01
N GLU A 833 4.68 -11.75 25.59
CA GLU A 833 5.27 -10.51 26.12
C GLU A 833 4.15 -9.61 26.65
N TRP A 834 4.36 -8.97 27.80
CA TRP A 834 3.37 -8.15 28.49
C TRP A 834 3.77 -6.68 28.45
N SER A 835 2.81 -5.79 28.22
CA SER A 835 3.02 -4.35 28.25
C SER A 835 1.78 -3.59 28.72
N VAL A 836 1.99 -2.34 29.14
CA VAL A 836 0.94 -1.37 29.45
C VAL A 836 1.00 -0.28 28.39
N VAL A 837 -0.11 -0.08 27.68
CA VAL A 837 -0.20 0.86 26.55
C VAL A 837 -1.44 1.75 26.66
N ASN A 838 -1.52 2.83 25.89
CA ASN A 838 -2.75 3.59 25.71
C ASN A 838 -3.60 3.01 24.55
N ASP A 839 -4.71 3.66 24.22
CA ASP A 839 -5.59 3.26 23.10
C ASP A 839 -4.91 3.28 21.72
N ALA A 840 -3.79 4.02 21.56
CA ALA A 840 -3.01 4.03 20.32
C ALA A 840 -1.90 2.96 20.30
N GLY A 841 -1.86 2.06 21.30
CA GLY A 841 -0.81 1.05 21.45
C GLY A 841 0.54 1.63 21.91
N ILE A 842 0.61 2.89 22.33
CA ILE A 842 1.86 3.52 22.80
C ILE A 842 2.09 3.16 24.27
N PRO A 843 3.32 2.76 24.69
CA PRO A 843 3.63 2.49 26.08
C PRO A 843 3.16 3.61 27.03
N SER A 844 2.47 3.21 28.10
CA SER A 844 1.88 4.11 29.09
C SER A 844 2.61 4.01 30.43
N ASN A 845 2.79 5.14 31.10
CA ASN A 845 3.40 5.25 32.43
C ASN A 845 2.38 5.19 33.58
N LEU A 846 1.09 5.00 33.28
CA LEU A 846 0.02 4.98 34.29
C LEU A 846 0.04 3.74 35.18
N ALA A 847 0.69 2.66 34.73
CA ALA A 847 0.89 1.45 35.52
C ALA A 847 2.20 0.76 35.15
N GLN A 848 2.80 0.11 36.15
CA GLN A 848 3.92 -0.82 35.97
C GLN A 848 3.38 -2.23 35.77
N ILE A 849 4.02 -3.02 34.90
CA ILE A 849 3.68 -4.42 34.66
C ILE A 849 4.89 -5.32 34.85
N GLU A 850 4.70 -6.41 35.59
CA GLU A 850 5.69 -7.45 35.85
C GLU A 850 5.11 -8.79 35.39
N GLY A 851 5.62 -9.31 34.25
CA GLY A 851 5.19 -10.59 33.69
C GLY A 851 6.00 -11.77 34.23
N ASP A 852 5.31 -12.84 34.63
CA ASP A 852 5.87 -14.18 34.88
C ASP A 852 5.13 -15.18 33.98
N GLY A 853 5.71 -15.43 32.81
CA GLY A 853 5.13 -16.31 31.79
C GLY A 853 3.71 -15.90 31.38
N HIS A 854 2.73 -16.73 31.70
CA HIS A 854 1.32 -16.54 31.36
C HIS A 854 0.53 -15.75 32.42
N THR A 855 1.23 -15.13 33.37
CA THR A 855 0.61 -14.25 34.37
C THR A 855 1.35 -12.93 34.42
N ALA A 856 0.63 -11.84 34.69
CA ALA A 856 1.24 -10.53 34.89
C ALA A 856 0.61 -9.81 36.07
N ARG A 857 1.46 -9.16 36.87
CA ARG A 857 1.08 -8.28 37.96
C ARG A 857 1.14 -6.83 37.47
N ILE A 858 0.04 -6.11 37.61
CA ILE A 858 -0.07 -4.70 37.25
C ILE A 858 -0.18 -3.87 38.52
N THR A 859 0.63 -2.82 38.63
CA THR A 859 0.65 -1.88 39.76
C THR A 859 0.34 -0.47 39.24
N ALA A 860 -0.72 0.15 39.75
CA ALA A 860 -1.11 1.51 39.36
C ALA A 860 -0.09 2.55 39.86
N LEU A 861 0.23 3.51 38.99
CA LEU A 861 1.17 4.61 39.26
C LEU A 861 0.53 5.99 39.14
N GLY A 862 -0.56 6.13 38.37
CA GLY A 862 -1.28 7.39 38.25
C GLY A 862 -2.64 7.22 37.57
N ASP A 863 -3.48 8.24 37.72
CA ASP A 863 -4.86 8.28 37.25
C ASP A 863 -4.96 8.31 35.73
N GLY A 864 -5.93 7.55 35.20
CA GLY A 864 -6.23 7.50 33.77
C GLY A 864 -6.62 6.11 33.28
N ALA A 865 -6.88 6.00 31.98
CA ALA A 865 -7.18 4.74 31.30
C ALA A 865 -5.94 4.21 30.57
N PHE A 866 -5.76 2.89 30.58
CA PHE A 866 -4.71 2.18 29.86
C PHE A 866 -5.19 0.79 29.43
N ARG A 867 -4.43 0.13 28.57
CA ARG A 867 -4.66 -1.25 28.14
C ARG A 867 -3.53 -2.12 28.65
N VAL A 868 -3.88 -3.26 29.24
CA VAL A 868 -2.92 -4.35 29.47
C VAL A 868 -2.88 -5.16 28.20
N ARG A 869 -1.71 -5.21 27.57
CA ARG A 869 -1.47 -5.88 26.31
C ARG A 869 -0.60 -7.12 26.55
N CYS A 870 -0.96 -8.22 25.89
CA CYS A 870 -0.20 -9.45 25.83
C CYS A 870 -0.03 -9.84 24.37
N THR A 871 1.22 -9.99 23.92
CA THR A 871 1.54 -10.26 22.51
C THR A 871 2.20 -11.62 22.34
N GLY A 872 2.10 -12.17 21.13
CA GLY A 872 2.78 -13.41 20.74
C GLY A 872 3.45 -13.29 19.38
N LYS A 873 4.69 -13.77 19.28
CA LYS A 873 5.47 -13.78 18.03
C LYS A 873 5.10 -14.92 17.08
N ASN A 874 4.43 -15.95 17.57
CA ASN A 874 3.84 -17.03 16.77
C ASN A 874 4.78 -17.65 15.69
N GLY A 875 6.07 -17.80 16.02
CA GLY A 875 7.08 -18.38 15.14
C GLY A 875 7.78 -17.41 14.19
N SER A 876 7.57 -16.10 14.32
CA SER A 876 8.40 -15.07 13.69
C SER A 876 9.28 -14.32 14.71
N ASP A 877 10.11 -13.42 14.20
CA ASP A 877 10.88 -12.44 14.96
C ASP A 877 10.04 -11.22 15.41
N LYS A 878 8.95 -10.94 14.69
CA LYS A 878 7.99 -9.87 14.99
C LYS A 878 6.72 -10.38 15.68
N ILE A 879 5.98 -9.46 16.30
CA ILE A 879 4.67 -9.75 16.89
C ILE A 879 3.68 -10.11 15.77
N LYS A 880 2.81 -11.10 16.02
CA LYS A 880 1.79 -11.57 15.07
C LYS A 880 0.39 -11.66 15.66
N LEU A 881 0.29 -11.51 16.98
CA LEU A 881 -0.96 -11.59 17.70
C LEU A 881 -0.89 -10.60 18.86
N ILE A 882 -1.89 -9.74 18.94
CA ILE A 882 -2.10 -8.78 20.02
C ILE A 882 -3.41 -9.16 20.71
N SER A 883 -3.37 -9.26 22.03
CA SER A 883 -4.56 -9.38 22.88
C SER A 883 -4.47 -8.31 23.96
N GLU A 884 -5.60 -7.69 24.29
CA GLU A 884 -5.63 -6.57 25.21
C GLU A 884 -6.94 -6.49 26.00
N LEU A 885 -6.87 -5.86 27.17
CA LEU A 885 -7.99 -5.54 28.03
C LEU A 885 -7.85 -4.11 28.57
N GLU A 886 -8.96 -3.40 28.64
CA GLU A 886 -9.03 -2.04 29.18
C GLU A 886 -8.94 -2.04 30.72
N PHE A 887 -8.21 -1.08 31.28
CA PHE A 887 -8.07 -0.82 32.71
C PHE A 887 -8.17 0.68 33.00
N ALA A 888 -8.57 1.02 34.23
CA ALA A 888 -8.62 2.41 34.70
C ALA A 888 -8.09 2.55 36.13
N VAL A 889 -7.39 3.65 36.39
CA VAL A 889 -6.87 4.05 37.71
C VAL A 889 -7.56 5.34 38.16
N THR A 890 -7.97 5.41 39.42
CA THR A 890 -8.45 6.65 40.03
C THR A 890 -7.92 6.87 41.45
N GLY A 891 -7.72 8.13 41.85
CA GLY A 891 -7.36 8.51 43.21
C GLY A 891 -5.85 8.58 43.52
N LEU A 892 -4.96 8.34 42.54
CA LEU A 892 -3.49 8.35 42.70
C LEU A 892 -2.82 9.64 42.19
N GLY A 893 -3.55 10.52 41.47
CA GLY A 893 -3.01 11.74 40.86
C GLY A 893 -2.33 11.49 39.50
N MET A 894 -1.86 12.55 38.83
CA MET A 894 -1.26 12.42 37.47
C MET A 894 0.17 11.87 37.52
N ALA A 895 0.48 10.88 36.68
CA ALA A 895 1.85 10.40 36.48
C ALA A 895 2.66 11.36 35.58
N GLY A 896 3.89 11.69 35.98
CA GLY A 896 4.84 12.46 35.18
C GLY A 896 5.47 11.61 34.05
N LYS A 897 5.69 12.21 32.88
CA LYS A 897 6.39 11.59 31.73
C LYS A 897 7.90 11.80 31.90
N ASP A 898 8.70 10.75 31.73
CA ASP A 898 10.17 10.83 31.78
C ASP A 898 10.72 11.38 30.44
N PRO A 899 11.25 12.62 30.39
CA PRO A 899 11.78 13.21 29.16
C PRO A 899 13.11 12.61 28.71
N TYR A 900 13.77 11.79 29.55
CA TYR A 900 15.05 11.14 29.22
C TYR A 900 14.87 9.79 28.50
N GLY A 901 13.66 9.24 28.50
CA GLY A 901 13.23 8.16 27.62
C GLY A 901 12.64 8.71 26.31
N PHE A 902 12.42 7.82 25.34
CA PHE A 902 11.75 8.21 24.10
C PHE A 902 10.25 8.49 24.34
N ILE A 903 9.83 9.73 24.14
CA ILE A 903 8.43 10.14 24.17
C ILE A 903 7.90 10.17 22.74
N SER A 904 6.99 9.23 22.43
CA SER A 904 6.32 9.23 21.13
C SER A 904 5.52 10.53 20.92
N ALA A 905 5.55 11.07 19.70
CA ALA A 905 4.76 12.25 19.37
C ALA A 905 3.25 11.98 19.42
N GLY A 906 2.83 10.72 19.29
CA GLY A 906 1.44 10.32 19.49
C GLY A 906 0.93 10.47 20.94
N LEU A 907 1.81 10.78 21.91
CA LEU A 907 1.44 11.09 23.30
C LEU A 907 1.15 12.58 23.54
N TYR A 908 0.94 13.36 22.47
CA TYR A 908 0.59 14.78 22.60
C TYR A 908 -0.72 14.96 23.38
N ASP A 909 -0.78 15.99 24.20
CA ASP A 909 -1.96 16.35 25.01
C ASP A 909 -2.49 17.76 24.69
N TYR A 910 -1.86 18.41 23.71
CA TYR A 910 -2.30 19.67 23.13
C TYR A 910 -1.97 19.69 21.64
N SER A 911 -2.92 20.13 20.82
CA SER A 911 -2.65 20.45 19.41
C SER A 911 -3.44 21.68 18.97
N ARG A 912 -2.92 22.38 17.95
CA ARG A 912 -3.62 23.46 17.24
C ARG A 912 -3.27 23.41 15.77
N GLY A 913 -4.28 23.50 14.91
CA GLY A 913 -4.13 23.23 13.47
C GLY A 913 -4.54 21.79 13.14
N GLU A 914 -4.46 21.40 11.87
CA GLU A 914 -4.73 20.02 11.46
C GLU A 914 -3.51 19.13 11.74
N LEU A 915 -3.75 18.01 12.40
CA LEU A 915 -2.74 16.99 12.71
C LEU A 915 -3.23 15.65 12.19
N GLY A 916 -2.41 14.98 11.38
CA GLY A 916 -2.67 13.62 10.90
C GLY A 916 -1.76 12.60 11.58
N ASN A 917 -1.97 11.31 11.25
CA ASN A 917 -1.11 10.25 11.75
C ASN A 917 0.26 10.29 11.08
N GLY A 918 1.31 10.22 11.89
CA GLY A 918 2.65 9.89 11.43
C GLY A 918 2.88 8.38 11.50
N ASN A 919 3.87 7.89 10.75
CA ASN A 919 4.31 6.50 10.87
C ASN A 919 4.92 6.25 12.26
N ASP A 920 5.10 4.99 12.67
CA ASP A 920 5.66 4.62 13.97
C ASP A 920 4.95 5.27 15.17
N ARG A 921 3.62 5.42 15.11
CA ARG A 921 2.79 6.10 16.13
C ARG A 921 3.21 7.56 16.39
N GLY A 922 3.84 8.21 15.41
CA GLY A 922 4.16 9.63 15.43
C GLY A 922 2.98 10.50 14.96
N VAL A 923 3.28 11.75 14.63
CA VAL A 923 2.29 12.72 14.12
C VAL A 923 2.77 13.34 12.80
N ALA A 924 1.84 13.73 11.93
CA ALA A 924 2.11 14.44 10.69
C ALA A 924 1.42 15.80 10.71
N THR A 925 2.19 16.87 10.50
CA THR A 925 1.66 18.25 10.48
C THR A 925 0.94 18.55 9.17
N SER A 926 0.10 19.60 9.17
CA SER A 926 -0.58 20.06 7.96
C SER A 926 0.40 20.57 6.91
N ARG A 927 0.02 20.43 5.63
CA ARG A 927 0.76 21.03 4.50
C ARG A 927 0.57 22.54 4.45
N ASP A 928 -0.59 23.03 4.90
CA ASP A 928 -0.98 24.43 4.90
C ASP A 928 -1.25 24.91 6.33
N GLY A 929 -0.73 26.08 6.70
CA GLY A 929 -0.98 26.71 8.00
C GLY A 929 -0.02 26.27 9.11
N GLU A 930 -0.25 26.82 10.31
CA GLU A 930 0.55 26.53 11.50
C GLU A 930 -0.02 25.33 12.26
N THR A 931 0.83 24.33 12.53
CA THR A 931 0.53 23.20 13.39
C THR A 931 1.33 23.31 14.69
N ARG A 932 0.66 23.12 15.83
CA ARG A 932 1.28 23.06 17.16
C ARG A 932 1.05 21.68 17.77
N VAL A 933 2.09 21.11 18.37
CA VAL A 933 2.04 19.81 19.05
C VAL A 933 2.68 19.95 20.43
N GLY A 934 1.90 19.77 21.49
CA GLY A 934 2.30 20.04 22.86
C GLY A 934 2.21 18.83 23.78
N PHE A 935 3.11 18.79 24.77
CA PHE A 935 3.24 17.74 25.77
C PHE A 935 3.38 18.36 27.16
N ARG A 936 2.52 17.98 28.10
CA ARG A 936 2.52 18.41 29.50
C ARG A 936 3.07 17.32 30.43
N ASN A 937 3.39 17.75 31.65
CA ASN A 937 3.85 16.91 32.76
C ASN A 937 5.16 16.15 32.47
N LEU A 938 6.12 16.80 31.81
CA LEU A 938 7.47 16.27 31.61
C LEU A 938 8.28 16.51 32.88
N ASP A 939 8.74 15.44 33.55
CA ASP A 939 9.52 15.56 34.80
C ASP A 939 11.04 15.48 34.53
N PHE A 940 11.67 16.64 34.48
CA PHE A 940 13.11 16.80 34.25
C PHE A 940 13.96 16.62 35.52
N GLY A 941 13.34 16.40 36.69
CA GLY A 941 14.05 16.42 37.97
C GLY A 941 14.80 17.74 38.23
N SER A 942 15.69 17.76 39.21
CA SER A 942 16.36 19.01 39.63
C SER A 942 17.41 19.53 38.64
N HIS A 943 18.13 18.63 37.96
CA HIS A 943 19.25 19.00 37.09
C HIS A 943 18.86 19.29 35.64
N GLY A 944 17.82 18.65 35.14
CA GLY A 944 17.25 19.00 33.84
C GLY A 944 18.10 18.72 32.61
N SER A 945 17.68 19.29 31.48
CA SER A 945 18.42 19.24 30.21
C SER A 945 18.08 20.43 29.31
N ASN A 946 19.01 20.78 28.44
CA ASN A 946 18.82 21.79 27.38
C ASN A 946 19.14 21.23 25.99
N GLU A 947 19.27 19.91 25.86
CA GLU A 947 19.57 19.23 24.60
C GLU A 947 18.46 18.23 24.30
N ILE A 948 17.77 18.42 23.17
CA ILE A 948 16.64 17.61 22.73
C ILE A 948 16.96 16.99 21.37
N THR A 949 16.66 15.70 21.20
CA THR A 949 16.74 15.01 19.92
C THR A 949 15.34 14.69 19.41
N ILE A 950 15.08 15.01 18.15
CA ILE A 950 13.79 14.83 17.49
C ILE A 950 14.01 14.04 16.19
N PRO A 951 13.48 12.80 16.06
CA PRO A 951 13.46 12.09 14.78
C PRO A 951 12.38 12.66 13.85
N ILE A 952 12.83 13.18 12.71
CA ILE A 952 12.01 13.91 11.74
C ILE A 952 12.05 13.22 10.37
N PHE A 953 10.88 13.02 9.76
CA PHE A 953 10.76 12.66 8.35
C PHE A 953 10.18 13.86 7.56
N ALA A 954 11.02 14.47 6.73
CA ALA A 954 10.68 15.59 5.88
C ALA A 954 10.35 15.12 4.45
N LEU A 955 9.34 15.74 3.82
CA LEU A 955 8.88 15.36 2.47
C LEU A 955 9.77 15.89 1.34
N SER A 956 10.73 16.74 1.65
CA SER A 956 11.69 17.32 0.70
C SER A 956 13.00 17.66 1.41
N SER A 957 14.04 18.00 0.64
CA SER A 957 15.34 18.46 1.17
C SER A 957 15.39 19.98 1.43
N GLU A 958 14.25 20.67 1.36
CA GLU A 958 14.12 22.10 1.67
C GLU A 958 14.31 22.37 3.18
N PRO A 959 14.62 23.61 3.60
CA PRO A 959 14.70 23.96 5.01
C PRO A 959 13.32 23.98 5.68
N TYR A 960 13.19 23.34 6.85
CA TYR A 960 11.96 23.29 7.65
C TYR A 960 12.09 24.11 8.93
N PRO A 961 11.46 25.29 9.05
CA PRO A 961 11.42 26.05 10.31
C PRO A 961 10.68 25.27 11.41
N LEU A 962 11.29 25.19 12.58
CA LEU A 962 10.78 24.50 13.76
C LEU A 962 11.01 25.37 14.99
N GLN A 963 9.95 25.73 15.68
CA GLN A 963 10.07 26.37 17.00
C GLN A 963 9.80 25.36 18.11
N ILE A 964 10.59 25.46 19.18
CA ILE A 964 10.45 24.67 20.40
C ILE A 964 10.19 25.62 21.55
N TRP A 965 9.09 25.41 22.26
CA TRP A 965 8.63 26.26 23.36
C TRP A 965 8.58 25.50 24.68
N GLU A 966 8.85 26.17 25.79
CA GLU A 966 8.42 25.78 27.13
C GLU A 966 7.00 26.32 27.33
N GLY A 967 6.05 25.46 27.68
CA GLY A 967 4.64 25.83 27.70
C GLY A 967 3.99 25.90 26.31
N MET A 968 2.67 26.09 26.28
CA MET A 968 1.95 26.23 25.02
C MET A 968 1.97 27.68 24.54
N PRO A 969 2.36 27.97 23.29
CA PRO A 969 2.53 29.35 22.82
C PRO A 969 1.25 30.18 23.01
N GLY A 970 1.34 31.24 23.81
CA GLY A 970 0.23 32.13 24.13
C GLY A 970 -0.43 31.88 25.49
N GLU A 971 -0.07 30.81 26.21
CA GLU A 971 -0.40 30.64 27.62
C GLU A 971 0.51 31.52 28.50
N ALA A 972 0.01 31.93 29.67
CA ALA A 972 0.81 32.70 30.62
C ALA A 972 2.00 31.86 31.09
N GLY A 973 3.23 32.39 30.94
CA GLY A 973 4.45 31.70 31.31
C GLY A 973 5.10 30.86 30.21
N SER A 974 4.55 30.83 28.99
CA SER A 974 5.20 30.15 27.86
C SER A 974 6.41 30.94 27.32
N GLU A 975 7.51 30.28 27.01
CA GLU A 975 8.78 30.88 26.56
C GLU A 975 9.34 30.12 25.32
N LEU A 976 9.88 30.86 24.34
CA LEU A 976 10.52 30.27 23.16
C LEU A 976 11.93 29.78 23.50
N LEU A 977 12.15 28.47 23.39
CA LEU A 977 13.41 27.82 23.74
C LEU A 977 14.40 27.71 22.56
N ALA A 978 13.88 27.48 21.37
CA ALA A 978 14.66 27.44 20.13
C ALA A 978 13.81 27.85 18.93
N ASP A 979 14.40 28.63 18.04
CA ASP A 979 13.90 28.92 16.69
C ASP A 979 14.89 28.33 15.70
N ALA A 980 14.65 27.08 15.29
CA ALA A 980 15.59 26.24 14.58
C ALA A 980 15.12 25.95 13.15
N VAL A 981 16.02 25.41 12.34
CA VAL A 981 15.71 24.97 10.98
C VAL A 981 16.25 23.55 10.80
N TYR A 982 15.36 22.60 10.57
CA TYR A 982 15.74 21.24 10.20
C TYR A 982 16.10 21.20 8.71
N ARG A 983 17.26 20.61 8.38
CA ARG A 983 17.74 20.46 7.00
C ARG A 983 18.56 19.19 6.83
N LYS A 984 17.96 18.16 6.25
CA LYS A 984 18.64 16.94 5.80
C LYS A 984 18.14 16.55 4.42
N GLU A 985 18.94 15.78 3.70
CA GLU A 985 18.47 15.12 2.49
C GLU A 985 17.28 14.21 2.84
N THR A 986 16.17 14.36 2.13
CA THR A 986 14.98 13.54 2.40
C THR A 986 15.25 12.08 2.07
N LYS A 987 14.78 11.19 2.96
CA LYS A 987 14.69 9.75 2.73
C LYS A 987 13.23 9.38 2.92
N TRP A 988 12.57 8.95 1.85
CA TRP A 988 11.14 8.66 1.86
C TRP A 988 10.80 7.66 2.97
N ASN A 989 9.80 8.01 3.79
CA ASN A 989 9.30 7.19 4.90
C ASN A 989 10.32 6.86 5.99
N VAL A 990 11.43 7.60 6.11
CA VAL A 990 12.50 7.33 7.09
C VAL A 990 12.69 8.54 8.01
N TYR A 991 12.54 8.30 9.33
CA TYR A 991 12.87 9.29 10.35
C TYR A 991 14.37 9.45 10.51
N GLN A 992 14.84 10.69 10.53
CA GLN A 992 16.23 11.05 10.75
C GLN A 992 16.33 11.94 11.99
N GLU A 993 17.10 11.50 12.99
CA GLU A 993 17.32 12.22 14.25
C GLU A 993 18.05 13.53 14.02
N GLU A 994 17.61 14.61 14.65
CA GLU A 994 18.35 15.87 14.75
C GLU A 994 18.34 16.37 16.19
N THR A 995 19.50 16.84 16.66
CA THR A 995 19.68 17.32 18.03
C THR A 995 19.72 18.84 18.06
N PHE A 996 18.83 19.44 18.85
CA PHE A 996 18.69 20.88 19.02
C PHE A 996 19.16 21.29 20.41
N HIS A 997 19.83 22.44 20.49
CA HIS A 997 20.24 23.06 21.75
C HIS A 997 19.27 24.18 22.11
N LEU A 998 18.71 24.12 23.31
CA LEU A 998 17.76 25.08 23.84
C LEU A 998 18.49 26.21 24.56
N ASN A 999 17.96 27.43 24.45
CA ASN A 999 18.52 28.63 25.09
C ASN A 999 18.40 28.60 26.64
N LYS A 1000 17.62 27.67 27.17
CA LYS A 1000 17.32 27.48 28.59
C LYS A 1000 17.30 25.99 28.91
N ARG A 1001 17.81 25.66 30.09
CA ARG A 1001 17.74 24.32 30.68
C ARG A 1001 16.38 24.13 31.35
N LEU A 1002 15.69 23.06 30.95
CA LEU A 1002 14.41 22.68 31.52
C LEU A 1002 14.65 21.80 32.75
N CYS A 1003 14.10 22.20 33.91
CA CYS A 1003 14.17 21.48 35.18
C CYS A 1003 12.76 21.37 35.80
N GLY A 1004 12.58 20.42 36.71
CA GLY A 1004 11.31 20.15 37.37
C GLY A 1004 10.24 19.64 36.41
N ILE A 1005 8.98 19.77 36.82
CA ILE A 1005 7.84 19.39 35.96
C ILE A 1005 7.49 20.57 35.06
N THR A 1006 7.63 20.40 33.75
CA THR A 1006 7.30 21.43 32.76
C THR A 1006 6.60 20.83 31.53
N SER A 1007 6.47 21.61 30.46
CA SER A 1007 5.81 21.23 29.21
C SER A 1007 6.57 21.74 28.01
N ILE A 1008 6.47 21.04 26.89
CA ILE A 1008 7.12 21.41 25.63
C ILE A 1008 6.09 21.52 24.51
N CYS A 1009 6.29 22.44 23.57
CA CYS A 1009 5.47 22.54 22.36
C CYS A 1009 6.33 22.76 21.12
N PHE A 1010 6.05 21.99 20.07
CA PHE A 1010 6.60 22.19 18.73
C PHE A 1010 5.64 23.03 17.89
N VAL A 1011 6.16 24.00 17.14
CA VAL A 1011 5.38 24.82 16.20
C VAL A 1011 6.02 24.75 14.82
N LEU A 1012 5.23 24.33 13.83
CA LEU A 1012 5.66 24.12 12.45
C LEU A 1012 4.65 24.72 11.47
N LYS A 1013 5.11 25.06 10.26
CA LYS A 1013 4.27 25.66 9.19
C LYS A 1013 4.28 24.89 7.88
N GLN A 1014 4.89 23.71 7.88
CA GLN A 1014 5.05 22.85 6.72
C GLN A 1014 4.78 21.40 7.14
N LYS A 1015 4.39 20.56 6.18
CA LYS A 1015 4.13 19.14 6.42
C LYS A 1015 5.43 18.40 6.71
N VAL A 1016 5.52 17.87 7.92
CA VAL A 1016 6.61 17.04 8.41
C VAL A 1016 6.02 15.95 9.29
N HIS A 1017 6.71 14.82 9.38
CA HIS A 1017 6.38 13.76 10.30
C HIS A 1017 7.35 13.80 11.49
N ILE A 1018 6.83 13.79 12.71
CA ILE A 1018 7.61 13.74 13.95
C ILE A 1018 7.31 12.41 14.63
N LYS A 1019 8.35 11.59 14.83
CA LYS A 1019 8.21 10.30 15.53
C LYS A 1019 7.96 10.50 17.03
N GLY A 1020 8.66 11.46 17.61
CA GLY A 1020 8.72 11.71 19.04
C GLY A 1020 9.93 12.56 19.38
N PHE A 1021 10.36 12.52 20.63
CA PHE A 1021 11.58 13.20 21.09
C PHE A 1021 12.11 12.57 22.37
N TYR A 1022 13.35 12.90 22.71
CA TYR A 1022 13.93 12.64 24.02
C TYR A 1022 14.97 13.71 24.33
N PHE A 1023 15.29 13.87 25.60
CA PHE A 1023 16.32 14.75 26.08
C PHE A 1023 17.57 14.00 26.49
N THR A 1024 18.73 14.57 26.23
CA THR A 1024 19.98 14.00 26.72
C THR A 1024 20.02 14.13 28.24
N ARG A 1025 20.10 13.00 28.94
CA ARG A 1025 20.37 13.00 30.38
C ARG A 1025 21.82 13.44 30.61
N GLN A 1026 21.99 14.68 31.06
CA GLN A 1026 23.30 15.17 31.45
C GLN A 1026 23.65 14.62 32.83
N ASN A 1027 24.75 13.88 32.93
CA ASN A 1027 25.22 13.39 34.21
C ASN A 1027 25.88 14.55 34.97
N ARG A 1028 25.19 15.03 36.01
CA ARG A 1028 25.62 16.13 36.89
C ARG A 1028 27.05 15.92 37.42
N ALA A 1029 27.48 14.69 37.68
CA ALA A 1029 28.82 14.39 38.20
C ALA A 1029 29.93 14.83 37.24
N PHE A 1030 29.76 14.58 35.95
CA PHE A 1030 30.77 14.84 34.92
C PHE A 1030 30.51 16.14 34.14
N ALA A 1031 29.43 16.85 34.44
CA ALA A 1031 29.15 18.17 33.89
C ALA A 1031 29.94 19.27 34.62
N GLN A 1032 30.10 20.42 33.96
CA GLN A 1032 30.62 21.62 34.61
C GLN A 1032 29.50 22.24 35.48
N ASN A 1033 29.67 22.20 36.80
CA ASN A 1033 28.71 22.70 37.78
C ASN A 1033 29.17 24.05 38.30
N ALA A 1034 28.33 25.08 38.19
CA ALA A 1034 28.59 26.35 38.83
C ALA A 1034 28.59 26.17 40.37
N ALA A 1035 29.46 26.87 41.09
CA ALA A 1035 29.48 26.76 42.55
C ALA A 1035 28.18 27.27 43.18
N ALA A 1036 27.49 28.22 42.52
CA ALA A 1036 26.20 28.72 42.96
C ALA A 1036 25.04 27.71 42.79
N ASP A 1037 25.20 26.69 41.93
CA ASP A 1037 24.17 25.66 41.66
C ASP A 1037 24.23 24.51 42.68
N CYS A 1038 24.73 24.77 43.89
CA CYS A 1038 24.71 23.82 45.00
C CYS A 1038 23.29 23.71 45.58
N ASP A 1039 22.92 22.50 46.01
CA ASP A 1039 21.59 22.24 46.59
C ASP A 1039 21.43 22.96 47.93
N HIS A 1040 22.52 23.05 48.70
CA HIS A 1040 22.56 23.85 49.92
C HIS A 1040 23.92 24.51 50.13
N ILE A 1041 23.89 25.72 50.70
CA ILE A 1041 25.07 26.42 51.20
C ILE A 1041 24.85 26.86 52.64
N TYR A 1042 25.81 26.56 53.51
CA TYR A 1042 25.78 26.90 54.94
C TYR A 1042 27.12 27.50 55.35
N GLY A 1043 27.14 28.58 56.14
CA GLY A 1043 28.39 29.11 56.71
C GLY A 1043 28.31 30.56 57.17
N ASP A 1044 29.40 31.03 57.78
CA ASP A 1044 29.44 32.31 58.50
C ASP A 1044 29.74 33.52 57.60
N SER A 1045 30.38 33.32 56.43
CA SER A 1045 30.75 34.41 55.49
C SER A 1045 30.92 33.91 54.05
N PHE A 1046 29.97 34.28 53.17
CA PHE A 1046 30.07 34.10 51.72
C PHE A 1046 29.14 35.09 51.00
N LYS A 1047 29.33 35.29 49.70
CA LYS A 1047 28.44 36.06 48.84
C LYS A 1047 28.18 35.30 47.53
N ILE A 1048 26.92 35.04 47.23
CA ILE A 1048 26.52 34.47 45.93
C ILE A 1048 26.44 35.62 44.92
N ALA A 1049 27.10 35.47 43.77
CA ALA A 1049 27.08 36.43 42.67
C ALA A 1049 27.06 35.68 41.34
N ASP A 1050 26.00 35.88 40.56
CA ASP A 1050 25.72 35.16 39.31
C ASP A 1050 25.88 33.64 39.50
N SER A 1051 26.81 33.02 38.75
CA SER A 1051 27.09 31.58 38.79
C SER A 1051 28.24 31.22 39.75
N ARG A 1052 28.55 32.03 40.76
CA ARG A 1052 29.73 31.87 41.62
C ARG A 1052 29.41 32.10 43.09
N VAL A 1053 30.27 31.55 43.96
CA VAL A 1053 30.26 31.82 45.40
C VAL A 1053 31.58 32.49 45.76
N ALA A 1054 31.54 33.79 46.01
CA ALA A 1054 32.69 34.62 46.30
C ALA A 1054 32.81 34.94 47.79
N SER A 1055 33.98 35.41 48.21
CA SER A 1055 34.30 35.77 49.60
C SER A 1055 34.02 34.64 50.60
N ILE A 1056 34.27 33.40 50.20
CA ILE A 1056 34.12 32.21 51.03
C ILE A 1056 35.14 32.31 52.16
N GLY A 1057 34.64 32.57 53.36
CA GLY A 1057 35.40 32.73 54.58
C GLY A 1057 35.32 31.50 55.49
N ASN A 1058 35.11 31.73 56.78
CA ASN A 1058 35.12 30.67 57.78
C ASN A 1058 33.85 29.80 57.73
N ASN A 1059 34.03 28.48 57.87
CA ASN A 1059 32.98 27.47 58.06
C ASN A 1059 31.93 27.40 56.94
N VAL A 1060 32.32 27.61 55.69
CA VAL A 1060 31.37 27.53 54.57
C VAL A 1060 31.36 26.11 53.98
N SER A 1061 30.18 25.55 53.76
CA SER A 1061 29.98 24.25 53.11
C SER A 1061 29.01 24.40 51.94
N LEU A 1062 29.40 23.91 50.77
CA LEU A 1062 28.56 23.83 49.58
C LEU A 1062 28.24 22.35 49.35
N GLU A 1063 26.97 21.99 49.45
CA GLU A 1063 26.47 20.63 49.29
C GLU A 1063 25.78 20.46 47.95
N ILE A 1064 26.18 19.41 47.23
CA ILE A 1064 25.67 19.01 45.93
C ILE A 1064 25.20 17.57 46.05
N LYS A 1065 23.91 17.33 45.86
CA LYS A 1065 23.28 16.04 46.06
C LYS A 1065 23.22 15.22 44.79
N GLU A 1066 23.16 13.90 44.97
CA GLU A 1066 22.87 12.89 43.94
C GLU A 1066 23.81 12.91 42.73
N MET A 1067 25.12 13.08 42.97
CA MET A 1067 26.12 13.02 41.90
C MET A 1067 26.39 11.56 41.52
N ASP A 1068 25.94 11.14 40.35
CA ASP A 1068 26.14 9.78 39.84
C ASP A 1068 27.51 9.60 39.16
N PHE A 1069 28.48 9.07 39.88
CA PHE A 1069 29.81 8.79 39.34
C PHE A 1069 29.89 7.51 38.51
N THR A 1070 28.77 6.78 38.33
CA THR A 1070 28.68 5.50 37.61
C THR A 1070 29.66 4.42 38.14
N ALA A 1071 29.71 3.26 37.49
CA ALA A 1071 30.70 2.22 37.81
C ALA A 1071 32.12 2.58 37.31
N GLU A 1072 32.22 3.42 36.26
CA GLU A 1072 33.51 3.84 35.71
C GLU A 1072 34.29 4.71 36.69
N GLY A 1073 33.58 5.56 37.46
CA GLY A 1073 34.08 6.40 38.52
C GLY A 1073 34.80 7.68 38.06
N ALA A 1074 35.00 8.61 38.98
CA ALA A 1074 35.82 9.81 38.78
C ALA A 1074 37.16 9.68 39.53
N THR A 1075 38.26 10.02 38.86
CA THR A 1075 39.61 10.04 39.44
C THR A 1075 40.21 11.44 39.52
N LYS A 1076 39.49 12.46 39.05
CA LYS A 1076 39.92 13.85 39.12
C LYS A 1076 38.78 14.80 39.45
N LEU A 1077 39.13 15.91 40.08
CA LEU A 1077 38.29 17.06 40.29
C LEU A 1077 38.97 18.28 39.69
N VAL A 1078 38.27 18.97 38.82
CA VAL A 1078 38.67 20.24 38.22
C VAL A 1078 37.90 21.34 38.94
N VAL A 1079 38.61 22.34 39.47
CA VAL A 1079 38.02 23.50 40.15
C VAL A 1079 38.49 24.76 39.46
N TYR A 1080 37.54 25.62 39.09
CA TYR A 1080 37.79 27.00 38.69
C TYR A 1080 37.49 27.92 39.86
N GLY A 1081 38.52 28.59 40.36
CA GLY A 1081 38.39 29.48 41.50
C GLY A 1081 39.61 30.38 41.70
N HIS A 1082 39.51 31.26 42.68
CA HIS A 1082 40.55 32.22 43.04
C HIS A 1082 40.89 32.11 44.53
N SER A 1083 42.19 32.05 44.82
CA SER A 1083 42.74 32.07 46.18
C SER A 1083 43.67 33.28 46.35
N PRO A 1084 43.33 34.28 47.17
CA PRO A 1084 44.19 35.43 47.48
C PRO A 1084 45.27 35.12 48.53
N ILE A 1085 45.21 33.94 49.18
CA ILE A 1085 46.21 33.46 50.14
C ILE A 1085 47.08 32.34 49.55
N ASP A 1086 48.28 32.15 50.10
CA ASP A 1086 49.30 31.18 49.62
C ASP A 1086 48.72 29.78 49.40
N LYS A 1087 47.88 29.31 50.34
CA LYS A 1087 47.24 27.99 50.29
C LYS A 1087 45.84 28.02 50.92
N ASN A 1088 44.82 27.69 50.14
CA ASN A 1088 43.50 27.32 50.65
C ASN A 1088 43.33 25.81 50.67
N THR A 1089 42.92 25.26 51.80
CA THR A 1089 42.57 23.83 51.90
C THR A 1089 41.07 23.68 51.75
N ILE A 1090 40.64 22.85 50.80
CA ILE A 1090 39.22 22.54 50.56
C ILE A 1090 39.01 21.07 50.89
N HIS A 1091 38.07 20.78 51.78
CA HIS A 1091 37.69 19.42 52.11
C HIS A 1091 36.55 18.99 51.20
N VAL A 1092 36.78 18.01 50.33
CA VAL A 1092 35.77 17.42 49.47
C VAL A 1092 35.26 16.13 50.12
N ARG A 1093 34.02 16.14 50.58
CA ARG A 1093 33.38 14.98 51.21
C ARG A 1093 32.40 14.34 50.25
N PHE A 1094 32.50 13.03 50.05
CA PHE A 1094 31.56 12.20 49.31
C PHE A 1094 30.76 11.36 50.31
N SER A 1095 29.45 11.34 50.20
CA SER A 1095 28.57 10.56 51.09
C SER A 1095 27.66 9.67 50.26
N GLY A 1096 27.78 8.35 50.43
CA GLY A 1096 26.98 7.37 49.70
C GLY A 1096 25.62 7.11 50.36
N GLN A 1097 24.70 6.53 49.59
CA GLN A 1097 23.38 6.12 50.12
C GLN A 1097 23.45 4.97 51.14
N ASP A 1098 24.59 4.28 51.22
CA ASP A 1098 24.93 3.26 52.23
C ASP A 1098 25.37 3.85 53.58
N GLY A 1099 25.48 5.18 53.68
CA GLY A 1099 25.89 5.90 54.89
C GLY A 1099 27.41 5.99 55.09
N GLU A 1100 28.23 5.51 54.14
CA GLU A 1100 29.67 5.73 54.17
C GLU A 1100 30.02 7.14 53.68
N SER A 1101 30.75 7.92 54.50
CA SER A 1101 31.29 9.22 54.09
C SER A 1101 32.80 9.16 53.95
N ARG A 1102 33.33 9.53 52.78
CA ARG A 1102 34.76 9.59 52.47
C ARG A 1102 35.17 11.04 52.25
N GLN A 1103 36.23 11.48 52.90
CA GLN A 1103 36.70 12.86 52.82
C GLN A 1103 38.10 12.91 52.22
N GLN A 1104 38.30 13.81 51.27
CA GLN A 1104 39.59 14.08 50.65
C GLN A 1104 39.92 15.57 50.73
N LEU A 1105 41.21 15.86 50.89
CA LEU A 1105 41.73 17.21 50.99
C LEU A 1105 42.34 17.60 49.64
N ILE A 1106 41.99 18.80 49.16
CA ILE A 1106 42.68 19.43 48.02
C ILE A 1106 43.26 20.77 48.48
N GLU A 1107 44.48 21.08 48.03
CA GLU A 1107 45.16 22.36 48.31
C GLU A 1107 45.12 23.26 47.08
N PHE A 1108 44.29 24.30 47.10
CA PHE A 1108 44.23 25.32 46.04
C PHE A 1108 45.21 26.45 46.36
N THR A 1109 46.34 26.50 45.65
CA THR A 1109 47.38 27.52 45.87
C THR A 1109 46.98 28.90 45.36
N HIS A 1110 47.68 29.95 45.81
CA HIS A 1110 47.48 31.34 45.39
C HIS A 1110 47.36 31.52 43.86
N THR A 1111 46.54 32.50 43.46
CA THR A 1111 46.27 32.87 42.06
C THR A 1111 45.98 34.37 42.00
N ASP A 1112 46.43 35.09 40.96
CA ASP A 1112 46.16 36.53 40.79
C ASP A 1112 44.69 36.83 40.39
N GLY A 1113 43.97 35.80 39.91
CA GLY A 1113 42.56 35.85 39.52
C GLY A 1113 41.93 34.47 39.54
N TYR A 1114 40.80 34.27 38.85
CA TYR A 1114 40.19 32.94 38.74
C TYR A 1114 40.98 32.06 37.77
N GLU A 1115 41.45 30.91 38.23
CA GLU A 1115 42.17 29.92 37.42
C GLU A 1115 41.55 28.53 37.55
N VAL A 1116 41.76 27.69 36.54
CA VAL A 1116 41.38 26.28 36.56
C VAL A 1116 42.54 25.47 37.13
N LYS A 1117 42.27 24.68 38.18
CA LYS A 1117 43.23 23.71 38.73
C LYS A 1117 42.62 22.32 38.77
N GLU A 1118 43.44 21.32 38.44
CA GLU A 1118 43.09 19.91 38.48
C GLU A 1118 43.67 19.24 39.72
N PHE A 1119 42.86 18.40 40.37
CA PHE A 1119 43.21 17.69 41.59
C PHE A 1119 42.94 16.20 41.42
N PRO A 1120 43.92 15.32 41.68
CA PRO A 1120 43.68 13.88 41.66
C PRO A 1120 42.77 13.48 42.83
N LEU A 1121 41.81 12.61 42.56
CA LEU A 1121 40.91 12.02 43.53
C LEU A 1121 41.15 10.52 43.67
N ASN A 1122 40.91 10.01 44.88
CA ASN A 1122 40.66 8.59 45.03
C ASN A 1122 39.38 8.25 44.26
N LYS A 1123 39.41 7.15 43.49
CA LYS A 1123 38.30 6.76 42.61
C LYS A 1123 36.96 6.77 43.36
N VAL A 1124 36.04 7.64 42.93
CA VAL A 1124 34.67 7.75 43.46
C VAL A 1124 33.72 7.10 42.45
N THR A 1125 32.81 6.24 42.90
CA THR A 1125 31.85 5.49 42.06
C THR A 1125 30.46 5.52 42.65
N GLY A 1126 29.44 5.30 41.83
CA GLY A 1126 28.03 5.29 42.23
C GLY A 1126 27.48 6.68 42.58
N VAL A 1127 26.24 6.72 43.06
CA VAL A 1127 25.55 7.97 43.45
C VAL A 1127 26.05 8.43 44.83
N GLN A 1128 26.55 9.66 44.90
CA GLN A 1128 27.14 10.26 46.11
C GLN A 1128 26.73 11.72 46.26
N ASP A 1129 26.53 12.18 47.49
CA ASP A 1129 26.44 13.60 47.80
C ASP A 1129 27.85 14.17 47.99
N VAL A 1130 28.15 15.28 47.32
CA VAL A 1130 29.44 15.97 47.37
C VAL A 1130 29.31 17.24 48.21
N THR A 1131 30.09 17.37 49.28
CA THR A 1131 30.19 18.61 50.06
C THR A 1131 31.59 19.21 49.94
N PHE A 1132 31.70 20.45 49.48
CA PHE A 1132 32.93 21.25 49.57
C PHE A 1132 32.92 22.06 50.86
N ILE A 1133 33.85 21.77 51.77
CA ILE A 1133 33.91 22.36 53.11
C ILE A 1133 35.18 23.23 53.22
N PHE A 1134 34.97 24.49 53.59
CA PHE A 1134 35.97 25.53 53.80
C PHE A 1134 36.07 25.84 55.30
N LEU A 1135 37.21 25.51 55.89
CA LEU A 1135 37.43 25.62 57.34
C LEU A 1135 37.86 27.05 57.76
N PRO A 1136 37.89 27.36 59.07
CA PRO A 1136 38.35 28.67 59.54
C PRO A 1136 39.75 29.04 59.01
N GLY A 1137 39.87 30.25 58.46
CA GLY A 1137 41.09 30.75 57.80
C GLY A 1137 41.04 30.72 56.28
N SER A 1138 40.04 30.09 55.66
CA SER A 1138 39.84 30.12 54.22
C SER A 1138 39.49 31.52 53.69
N GLN A 1139 39.99 31.83 52.50
CA GLN A 1139 39.57 32.98 51.70
C GLN A 1139 39.48 32.51 50.25
N PHE A 1140 38.30 32.13 49.76
CA PHE A 1140 38.20 31.53 48.44
C PHE A 1140 37.05 32.09 47.62
N ASP A 1141 37.24 32.12 46.31
CA ASP A 1141 36.28 32.57 45.33
C ASP A 1141 36.01 31.38 44.40
N PHE A 1142 34.89 30.70 44.58
CA PHE A 1142 34.57 29.47 43.89
C PHE A 1142 33.69 29.76 42.66
N GLY A 1143 34.23 29.50 41.47
CA GLY A 1143 33.54 29.68 40.20
C GLY A 1143 32.73 28.45 39.79
N TRP A 1144 33.39 27.37 39.39
CA TRP A 1144 32.74 26.11 38.98
C TRP A 1144 33.63 24.91 39.28
N PHE A 1145 33.05 23.71 39.28
CA PHE A 1145 33.78 22.47 39.36
C PHE A 1145 33.26 21.40 38.38
N ARG A 1146 34.09 20.42 38.06
CA ARG A 1146 33.72 19.24 37.25
C ARG A 1146 34.54 18.04 37.72
N PHE A 1147 33.94 16.86 37.73
CA PHE A 1147 34.69 15.63 37.92
C PHE A 1147 35.04 14.99 36.59
N GLU A 1148 36.20 14.33 36.51
CA GLU A 1148 36.66 13.65 35.31
C GLU A 1148 37.05 12.20 35.62
N ARG A 1149 36.93 11.35 34.60
CA ARG A 1149 37.23 9.93 34.66
C ARG A 1149 38.73 9.67 34.80
#